data_AF-A0A9X9QGJ8-F1
#
_entry.id   AF-A0A9X9QGJ8-F1
#
_cell.length_a   1.000
_cell.length_b   1.000
_cell.length_c   1.000
_cell.angle_alpha   90.00
_cell.angle_beta   90.00
_cell.angle_gamma   90.00
#
_symmetry.space_group_name_H-M   'P 1'
#
loop_
_entity.id
_entity.type
_entity.pdbx_description
1 polymer ?
#
loop_
_entity_poly.entity_id
_entity_poly.type
_entity_poly.pdbx_seq_one_letter_code
_entity_poly.pdbx_strand_id
1 'polypeptide(L)'
;MASIRVPQKRIIGEAKNTRKDIHLSPSPTKKRKLEFTTSSGLQYDSSQRIQNSKILSSQPSRFETEVLQKMSQEMAGLRKNNSEKDQEWSRPPLTDLNPEKNNLCFQQIECEEGTLHAGKATVKLFGVTENGQSVMLHVTDFLHYIYIAAPISFQRQDCDPFKAYLESNIAQHQPTIHSVQIVLRENLYGFQGNQQNPYLKIFVTDPKYISKVRTTLEQGNANYKGMWKAQDSGILTFDNIQYVLRFMIDCKISGMSWVEAPAMSYKLVPFHERQSNCQIEAEISYRDLISHKPVGEWAKMAPLRILSFDIECAGRKGIFPEANQDPVIQIANIVTRYGEKKPFVRNVFCLDTTSTIINTQIFEFKKEEEMLMKWREFLEEVDPDLIIGYNISNFDFPYLLERGRHLKISGFDYWTRIRNVRSVSKDTNFSSKQMGNRDTKATNTNGRLQLDLLQLVQREHQLRSYTLNSVCSHFLNEQKEDVHHTMITELFNGNSESRRRLAVYCLKDAYLPQRLMDKLSCLENFTEMARVTGVPFNLLLSRGQQVKFVSQLFRKALEQKLVIPNLRTESNDEQYEGATVIEPARGYYDVPIATLDFASLYPSIIQAHNLCYTTLLNKQTVEKLGLIKDEDYIITPNGDMFCTIKQRKGLLAQILEELLTARKQAKRELAVETDSFKKAVLNGRQLALKISANSVYGLTGATVGKLPCLPIASSTTSYGRQMIEKTKDEVEKKYTILNGYSHNAQVIYGDTDSVMVKFGVKDLPTAMKLGEEAAQHVSSKFINPIKLEFEKVYFPYLLINKKRYAGLYWTNPDKHDKMDTKGIETVRRDNCRLVQNVIETVLRMILVDQDIQGAQDYVKDTISDLLQNKIDISKLVITKALAKADYTAKQAHVELAERMRKRDAGSAPSLGDRVAYVIIKGAAGAKNFERSEDPIFVLENNIPIDTKYYLDNQLAKPLGRIFEPILGEIKANSLLAGDHTRSITVAAPSLGGLMKFTKKTFTCMGCKKPLVSKDELGGAVCSTCGPRLGELYQKTISRVSDLEDRFGRLWTQCQRCQGSLHCEVICSSKDCPIFYMRMKVKKDIEDAGKELTRFDRDLAAAW
;
A
#
# COMPACT_ATOMS: atom_id res chain seq x y z
N MET A 1 -39.31 38.87 -30.17
CA MET A 1 -39.39 39.97 -31.16
C MET A 1 -38.12 39.94 -32.00
N ALA A 2 -38.28 40.06 -33.34
CA ALA A 2 -37.28 40.15 -34.42
C ALA A 2 -36.31 38.95 -34.55
N SER A 3 -36.56 37.90 -35.35
CA SER A 3 -36.62 37.80 -36.83
C SER A 3 -35.32 38.16 -37.55
N ILE A 4 -34.75 37.22 -38.32
CA ILE A 4 -34.25 37.42 -39.70
C ILE A 4 -34.20 36.06 -40.41
N ARG A 5 -34.45 36.12 -41.72
CA ARG A 5 -35.00 35.11 -42.62
C ARG A 5 -33.94 34.25 -43.32
N VAL A 6 -34.43 33.08 -43.72
CA VAL A 6 -33.95 32.10 -44.70
C VAL A 6 -33.98 32.66 -46.15
N PRO A 7 -33.24 32.04 -47.09
CA PRO A 7 -33.80 31.75 -48.42
C PRO A 7 -33.81 30.25 -48.76
N GLN A 8 -35.00 29.78 -49.15
CA GLN A 8 -35.33 28.53 -49.89
C GLN A 8 -34.86 28.66 -51.35
N LYS A 9 -34.78 27.68 -52.26
CA LYS A 9 -35.18 26.26 -52.42
C LYS A 9 -34.54 25.79 -53.75
N ARG A 10 -34.35 24.48 -53.95
CA ARG A 10 -34.80 23.83 -55.21
C ARG A 10 -35.20 22.38 -54.93
N ILE A 11 -36.38 22.03 -55.46
CA ILE A 11 -37.14 20.79 -55.34
C ILE A 11 -37.13 20.11 -56.71
N ILE A 12 -37.05 18.77 -56.75
CA ILE A 12 -37.68 17.84 -57.71
C ILE A 12 -37.81 16.51 -56.94
N GLY A 13 -38.89 15.74 -56.83
CA GLY A 13 -40.28 15.73 -57.32
C GLY A 13 -40.89 14.37 -56.89
N GLU A 14 -42.17 14.34 -56.48
CA GLU A 14 -42.89 13.14 -56.00
C GLU A 14 -43.46 12.27 -57.13
N ALA A 15 -43.66 10.95 -56.88
CA ALA A 15 -44.75 10.18 -57.51
C ALA A 15 -45.20 8.93 -56.69
N LYS A 16 -46.38 9.07 -56.07
CA LYS A 16 -47.58 8.19 -55.99
C LYS A 16 -47.57 6.74 -55.44
N ASN A 17 -48.51 6.56 -54.49
CA ASN A 17 -49.19 5.34 -54.02
C ASN A 17 -49.96 4.57 -55.10
N THR A 18 -50.09 3.24 -54.95
CA THR A 18 -51.39 2.51 -55.01
C THR A 18 -51.31 1.06 -54.48
N ARG A 19 -52.41 0.60 -53.85
CA ARG A 19 -52.67 -0.71 -53.21
C ARG A 19 -53.09 -1.80 -54.20
N LYS A 20 -52.85 -3.10 -53.88
CA LYS A 20 -53.87 -4.18 -53.81
C LYS A 20 -53.30 -5.58 -53.41
N ASP A 21 -53.97 -6.20 -52.42
CA ASP A 21 -54.43 -7.60 -52.23
C ASP A 21 -53.51 -8.86 -52.21
N ILE A 22 -53.32 -9.38 -50.98
CA ILE A 22 -53.54 -10.72 -50.36
C ILE A 22 -53.78 -11.98 -51.26
N HIS A 23 -53.04 -13.09 -51.01
CA HIS A 23 -53.59 -14.42 -50.58
C HIS A 23 -52.54 -15.54 -50.29
N LEU A 24 -52.71 -16.17 -49.11
CA LEU A 24 -52.64 -17.60 -48.69
C LEU A 24 -51.36 -18.47 -48.66
N SER A 25 -51.27 -19.22 -47.55
CA SER A 25 -50.36 -20.30 -47.11
C SER A 25 -50.78 -21.69 -47.68
N PRO A 26 -50.10 -22.86 -47.45
CA PRO A 26 -49.94 -23.53 -46.12
C PRO A 26 -48.70 -24.48 -45.90
N SER A 27 -48.61 -25.04 -44.68
CA SER A 27 -47.69 -26.08 -44.15
C SER A 27 -47.76 -27.48 -44.82
N PRO A 28 -46.90 -28.48 -44.49
CA PRO A 28 -47.36 -29.55 -43.57
C PRO A 28 -46.30 -30.32 -42.73
N THR A 29 -46.83 -31.20 -41.86
CA THR A 29 -46.26 -32.04 -40.79
C THR A 29 -45.93 -33.52 -41.14
N LYS A 30 -45.07 -34.17 -40.32
CA LYS A 30 -45.05 -35.58 -39.80
C LYS A 30 -44.54 -36.81 -40.64
N LYS A 31 -43.53 -37.48 -40.03
CA LYS A 31 -43.24 -38.93 -39.76
C LYS A 31 -43.33 -40.03 -40.85
N ARG A 32 -42.31 -40.92 -40.89
CA ARG A 32 -42.44 -42.39 -41.11
C ARG A 32 -41.28 -43.22 -40.51
N LYS A 33 -41.61 -44.45 -40.07
CA LYS A 33 -40.83 -45.54 -39.41
C LYS A 33 -40.30 -46.58 -40.45
N LEU A 34 -39.38 -47.48 -40.04
CA LEU A 34 -39.29 -48.95 -40.32
C LEU A 34 -37.94 -49.47 -39.72
N GLU A 35 -37.87 -50.32 -38.69
CA GLU A 35 -38.07 -51.78 -38.50
C GLU A 35 -36.91 -52.72 -38.93
N PHE A 36 -36.55 -53.62 -38.01
CA PHE A 36 -35.40 -54.53 -37.94
C PHE A 36 -35.77 -55.96 -38.36
N THR A 37 -34.79 -56.75 -38.83
CA THR A 37 -34.80 -58.23 -38.76
C THR A 37 -33.39 -58.79 -38.48
N THR A 38 -33.38 -60.00 -37.93
CA THR A 38 -32.39 -60.62 -37.03
C THR A 38 -31.75 -61.91 -37.57
N SER A 39 -30.71 -62.37 -36.85
CA SER A 39 -30.15 -63.75 -36.70
C SER A 39 -29.01 -64.11 -37.68
N SER A 40 -27.93 -64.83 -37.33
CA SER A 40 -27.48 -65.61 -36.15
C SER A 40 -25.99 -65.99 -36.31
N GLY A 41 -25.32 -66.45 -35.23
CA GLY A 41 -24.09 -67.26 -35.29
C GLY A 41 -22.82 -66.71 -34.61
N LEU A 42 -22.38 -67.39 -33.54
CA LEU A 42 -21.34 -67.02 -32.57
C LEU A 42 -19.94 -67.61 -32.88
N GLN A 43 -18.86 -66.90 -32.50
CA GLN A 43 -17.77 -67.41 -31.61
C GLN A 43 -16.81 -66.27 -31.14
N TYR A 44 -16.32 -66.41 -29.90
CA TYR A 44 -15.58 -65.47 -29.03
C TYR A 44 -14.11 -65.23 -29.48
N ASP A 45 -13.38 -64.15 -29.13
CA ASP A 45 -13.02 -63.77 -27.75
C ASP A 45 -12.39 -62.34 -27.58
N SER A 46 -12.35 -61.90 -26.31
CA SER A 46 -11.62 -60.78 -25.67
C SER A 46 -12.27 -59.38 -25.51
N SER A 47 -12.92 -59.26 -24.34
CA SER A 47 -12.86 -58.17 -23.34
C SER A 47 -13.26 -56.71 -23.66
N GLN A 48 -14.42 -56.36 -23.07
CA GLN A 48 -14.79 -55.09 -22.39
C GLN A 48 -15.11 -53.86 -23.28
N ARG A 49 -16.25 -53.88 -24.00
CA ARG A 49 -17.58 -53.34 -23.61
C ARG A 49 -17.66 -51.88 -23.15
N ILE A 50 -17.91 -51.04 -24.15
CA ILE A 50 -18.74 -49.83 -24.11
C ILE A 50 -20.23 -50.23 -24.20
N GLN A 51 -21.12 -49.54 -23.47
CA GLN A 51 -22.39 -49.06 -24.02
C GLN A 51 -22.97 -47.88 -23.21
N ASN A 52 -23.22 -46.78 -23.94
CA ASN A 52 -24.42 -45.90 -23.98
C ASN A 52 -24.99 -45.33 -22.66
N SER A 53 -25.52 -44.12 -22.56
CA SER A 53 -25.64 -42.93 -23.41
C SER A 53 -26.48 -41.94 -22.58
N LYS A 54 -26.10 -40.65 -22.50
CA LYS A 54 -27.05 -39.55 -22.20
C LYS A 54 -26.45 -38.20 -22.60
N ILE A 55 -27.00 -37.69 -23.70
CA ILE A 55 -27.45 -36.31 -23.96
C ILE A 55 -26.60 -35.18 -23.36
N LEU A 56 -26.06 -34.38 -24.30
CA LEU A 56 -25.40 -33.09 -24.15
C LEU A 56 -26.08 -32.14 -23.14
N SER A 57 -25.42 -31.91 -22.01
CA SER A 57 -25.52 -30.67 -21.24
C SER A 57 -24.14 -30.01 -21.23
N SER A 58 -24.11 -28.71 -21.50
CA SER A 58 -22.93 -27.84 -21.42
C SER A 58 -22.03 -28.18 -20.22
N GLN A 59 -20.81 -28.64 -20.49
CA GLN A 59 -19.84 -28.87 -19.43
C GLN A 59 -19.39 -27.52 -18.85
N PRO A 60 -19.42 -27.34 -17.52
CA PRO A 60 -18.89 -26.15 -16.87
C PRO A 60 -17.38 -26.04 -17.12
N SER A 61 -16.90 -24.80 -17.18
CA SER A 61 -15.51 -24.48 -17.48
C SER A 61 -14.57 -24.99 -16.38
N ARG A 62 -13.33 -25.30 -16.75
CA ARG A 62 -12.29 -25.74 -15.80
C ARG A 62 -11.95 -24.69 -14.72
N PHE A 63 -12.43 -23.44 -14.84
CA PHE A 63 -12.35 -22.35 -13.87
C PHE A 63 -13.34 -22.56 -12.72
N GLU A 64 -14.59 -22.84 -13.08
CA GLU A 64 -15.63 -23.28 -12.15
C GLU A 64 -15.34 -24.66 -11.57
N THR A 65 -14.42 -25.39 -12.18
CA THR A 65 -14.00 -26.67 -11.64
C THR A 65 -12.80 -26.47 -10.72
N GLU A 66 -11.70 -25.82 -11.09
CA GLU A 66 -10.48 -25.75 -10.26
C GLU A 66 -10.46 -24.64 -9.19
N VAL A 67 -11.08 -23.48 -9.40
CA VAL A 67 -11.13 -22.41 -8.37
C VAL A 67 -12.25 -22.70 -7.38
N LEU A 68 -13.42 -23.05 -7.91
CA LEU A 68 -14.52 -23.57 -7.10
C LEU A 68 -14.20 -24.97 -6.53
N GLN A 69 -13.36 -25.83 -7.13
CA GLN A 69 -12.80 -27.03 -6.46
C GLN A 69 -11.62 -26.73 -5.56
N LYS A 70 -10.79 -25.71 -5.71
CA LYS A 70 -9.82 -25.37 -4.64
C LYS A 70 -10.58 -24.83 -3.45
N MET A 71 -11.56 -23.96 -3.70
CA MET A 71 -12.56 -23.57 -2.72
C MET A 71 -13.30 -24.82 -2.21
N SER A 72 -13.70 -25.79 -3.05
CA SER A 72 -14.46 -27.00 -2.65
C SER A 72 -13.62 -28.19 -2.15
N GLN A 73 -12.31 -28.22 -2.36
CA GLN A 73 -11.34 -29.20 -1.82
C GLN A 73 -10.97 -28.75 -0.42
N GLU A 74 -10.85 -27.44 -0.19
CA GLU A 74 -11.03 -26.88 1.15
C GLU A 74 -12.43 -27.20 1.72
N MET A 75 -13.46 -27.48 0.90
CA MET A 75 -14.79 -27.97 1.31
C MET A 75 -14.97 -29.50 1.41
N ALA A 76 -14.04 -30.36 0.98
CA ALA A 76 -14.22 -31.81 1.12
C ALA A 76 -14.10 -32.23 2.61
N GLY A 77 -13.29 -31.49 3.38
CA GLY A 77 -13.30 -31.56 4.85
C GLY A 77 -14.50 -30.84 5.52
N LEU A 78 -15.33 -30.09 4.77
CA LEU A 78 -16.45 -29.28 5.28
C LEU A 78 -17.81 -29.96 5.24
N ARG A 79 -17.97 -31.11 4.57
CA ARG A 79 -19.28 -31.77 4.45
C ARG A 79 -19.91 -32.21 5.78
N LYS A 80 -19.17 -32.17 6.90
CA LYS A 80 -19.73 -32.43 8.22
C LYS A 80 -20.30 -31.19 8.92
N ASN A 81 -19.88 -29.96 8.58
CA ASN A 81 -20.18 -28.78 9.41
C ASN A 81 -20.78 -27.55 8.71
N ASN A 82 -20.60 -27.31 7.41
CA ASN A 82 -21.21 -26.15 6.73
C ASN A 82 -22.15 -26.61 5.61
N SER A 83 -23.46 -26.54 5.88
CA SER A 83 -24.51 -26.58 4.85
C SER A 83 -25.00 -25.15 4.60
N GLU A 84 -25.77 -24.91 3.54
CA GLU A 84 -26.40 -23.62 3.18
C GLU A 84 -27.20 -22.95 4.33
N LYS A 85 -27.38 -23.63 5.47
CA LYS A 85 -27.97 -23.14 6.72
C LYS A 85 -27.18 -22.04 7.45
N ASP A 86 -25.90 -21.81 7.15
CA ASP A 86 -25.05 -20.83 7.86
C ASP A 86 -25.13 -19.37 7.33
N GLN A 87 -26.06 -19.07 6.39
CA GLN A 87 -26.24 -17.73 5.82
C GLN A 87 -27.14 -16.81 6.67
N GLU A 88 -27.21 -17.03 7.99
CA GLU A 88 -27.92 -16.12 8.89
C GLU A 88 -27.14 -14.81 9.02
N TRP A 89 -27.74 -13.72 8.52
CA TRP A 89 -27.11 -12.40 8.47
C TRP A 89 -27.10 -11.73 9.83
N SER A 90 -28.22 -11.78 10.55
CA SER A 90 -28.40 -11.09 11.83
C SER A 90 -27.38 -11.53 12.90
N ARG A 91 -27.04 -10.63 13.82
CA ARG A 91 -26.22 -10.96 15.01
C ARG A 91 -26.96 -11.94 15.92
N PRO A 92 -26.25 -12.74 16.74
CA PRO A 92 -26.89 -13.57 17.76
C PRO A 92 -27.83 -12.72 18.61
N PRO A 93 -29.04 -13.21 18.96
CA PRO A 93 -30.01 -12.43 19.72
C PRO A 93 -29.45 -12.02 21.09
N LEU A 94 -29.99 -10.94 21.64
CA LEU A 94 -29.65 -10.49 22.97
C LEU A 94 -30.15 -11.52 24.01
N THR A 95 -29.27 -12.00 24.88
CA THR A 95 -29.66 -12.70 26.11
C THR A 95 -30.20 -11.70 27.14
N ASP A 96 -31.04 -12.12 28.10
CA ASP A 96 -31.61 -11.24 29.14
C ASP A 96 -30.54 -10.47 29.93
N LEU A 97 -30.18 -9.28 29.45
CA LEU A 97 -29.18 -8.40 30.04
C LEU A 97 -29.85 -7.57 31.13
N ASN A 98 -29.57 -7.87 32.39
CA ASN A 98 -30.02 -7.08 33.54
C ASN A 98 -28.89 -6.17 34.04
N PRO A 99 -28.99 -4.83 33.88
CA PRO A 99 -27.97 -3.89 34.34
C PRO A 99 -27.66 -3.94 35.84
N GLU A 100 -28.58 -4.46 36.66
CA GLU A 100 -28.37 -4.60 38.10
C GLU A 100 -27.51 -5.81 38.47
N LYS A 101 -27.40 -6.80 37.58
CA LYS A 101 -26.72 -8.09 37.86
C LYS A 101 -25.55 -8.38 36.94
N ASN A 102 -25.57 -7.86 35.73
CA ASN A 102 -24.61 -8.19 34.69
C ASN A 102 -23.66 -7.01 34.45
N ASN A 103 -22.37 -7.32 34.27
CA ASN A 103 -21.41 -6.36 33.76
C ASN A 103 -21.54 -6.32 32.22
N LEU A 104 -21.45 -5.12 31.64
CA LEU A 104 -21.36 -4.97 30.19
C LEU A 104 -19.89 -4.84 29.80
N CYS A 105 -19.29 -5.96 29.36
CA CYS A 105 -17.90 -6.03 28.93
C CYS A 105 -17.80 -6.24 27.41
N PHE A 106 -17.02 -5.40 26.73
CA PHE A 106 -16.87 -5.44 25.28
C PHE A 106 -15.52 -4.87 24.81
N GLN A 107 -15.07 -5.30 23.63
CA GLN A 107 -13.92 -4.68 22.98
C GLN A 107 -14.38 -3.44 22.22
N GLN A 108 -13.90 -2.26 22.62
CA GLN A 108 -14.20 -1.03 21.88
C GLN A 108 -13.39 -0.99 20.58
N ILE A 109 -14.05 -0.71 19.46
CA ILE A 109 -13.43 -0.61 18.12
C ILE A 109 -13.33 0.84 17.66
N GLU A 110 -14.30 1.68 18.02
CA GLU A 110 -14.35 3.08 17.64
C GLU A 110 -14.81 3.95 18.82
N CYS A 111 -14.26 5.17 18.86
CA CYS A 111 -14.53 6.15 19.89
C CYS A 111 -14.73 7.52 19.23
N GLU A 112 -15.88 8.14 19.46
CA GLU A 112 -16.22 9.45 18.88
C GLU A 112 -16.89 10.37 19.89
N GLU A 113 -16.88 11.67 19.58
CA GLU A 113 -17.64 12.67 20.32
C GLU A 113 -19.14 12.56 19.98
N GLY A 114 -19.99 12.68 21.00
CA GLY A 114 -21.43 12.57 20.84
C GLY A 114 -22.21 13.39 21.85
N THR A 115 -23.53 13.28 21.81
CA THR A 115 -24.42 13.94 22.76
C THR A 115 -25.54 13.02 23.25
N LEU A 116 -26.01 13.24 24.46
CA LEU A 116 -27.14 12.54 25.09
C LEU A 116 -27.99 13.53 25.91
N HIS A 117 -29.24 13.19 26.25
CA HIS A 117 -30.12 13.97 27.15
C HIS A 117 -30.15 15.47 26.91
N ALA A 118 -30.87 15.91 25.88
CA ALA A 118 -30.97 17.33 25.49
C ALA A 118 -29.63 17.99 25.10
N GLY A 119 -28.71 17.21 24.51
CA GLY A 119 -27.51 17.74 23.87
C GLY A 119 -26.28 17.83 24.77
N LYS A 120 -26.28 17.21 25.96
CA LYS A 120 -25.09 17.13 26.81
C LYS A 120 -24.00 16.33 26.12
N ALA A 121 -22.77 16.83 26.13
CA ALA A 121 -21.62 16.17 25.52
C ALA A 121 -21.32 14.82 26.20
N THR A 122 -21.00 13.83 25.38
CA THR A 122 -20.62 12.47 25.78
C THR A 122 -19.52 11.95 24.85
N VAL A 123 -18.88 10.85 25.26
CA VAL A 123 -18.03 10.05 24.37
C VAL A 123 -18.77 8.76 24.04
N LYS A 124 -18.95 8.46 22.75
CA LYS A 124 -19.58 7.24 22.28
C LYS A 124 -18.52 6.18 22.03
N LEU A 125 -18.62 5.06 22.73
CA LEU A 125 -17.80 3.87 22.51
C LEU A 125 -18.62 2.84 21.75
N PHE A 126 -18.16 2.49 20.55
CA PHE A 126 -18.72 1.39 19.77
C PHE A 126 -17.86 0.15 19.95
N GLY A 127 -18.47 -1.02 19.99
CA GLY A 127 -17.71 -2.27 20.06
C GLY A 127 -18.57 -3.52 20.12
N VAL A 128 -17.92 -4.62 20.48
CA VAL A 128 -18.51 -5.96 20.38
C VAL A 128 -18.20 -6.77 21.64
N THR A 129 -19.21 -7.42 22.20
CA THR A 129 -19.03 -8.35 23.33
C THR A 129 -18.34 -9.63 22.88
N GLU A 130 -17.87 -10.45 23.82
CA GLU A 130 -17.30 -11.77 23.51
C GLU A 130 -18.30 -12.70 22.79
N ASN A 131 -19.59 -12.52 23.03
CA ASN A 131 -20.68 -13.28 22.40
C ASN A 131 -21.09 -12.71 21.02
N GLY A 132 -20.41 -11.68 20.51
CA GLY A 132 -20.67 -11.10 19.20
C GLY A 132 -21.84 -10.11 19.15
N GLN A 133 -22.27 -9.56 20.29
CA GLN A 133 -23.33 -8.55 20.34
C GLN A 133 -22.75 -7.15 20.12
N SER A 134 -23.41 -6.30 19.32
CA SER A 134 -22.95 -4.92 19.09
C SER A 134 -23.41 -3.96 20.19
N VAL A 135 -22.50 -3.09 20.62
CA VAL A 135 -22.67 -2.16 21.74
C VAL A 135 -22.40 -0.73 21.29
N MET A 136 -23.25 0.21 21.69
CA MET A 136 -22.91 1.62 21.79
C MET A 136 -23.07 2.08 23.24
N LEU A 137 -21.97 2.48 23.87
CA LEU A 137 -21.95 2.99 25.24
C LEU A 137 -21.70 4.49 25.22
N HIS A 138 -22.63 5.26 25.76
CA HIS A 138 -22.47 6.70 26.01
C HIS A 138 -21.75 6.90 27.33
N VAL A 139 -20.56 7.50 27.29
CA VAL A 139 -19.79 7.84 28.49
C VAL A 139 -20.01 9.31 28.83
N THR A 140 -20.63 9.56 29.99
CA THR A 140 -21.09 10.88 30.44
C THR A 140 -20.10 11.53 31.42
N ASP A 141 -20.37 12.80 31.76
CA ASP A 141 -19.72 13.59 32.81
C ASP A 141 -18.24 13.94 32.60
N PHE A 142 -17.65 13.57 31.46
CA PHE A 142 -16.27 13.90 31.13
C PHE A 142 -16.17 15.31 30.52
N LEU A 143 -15.64 16.26 31.30
CA LEU A 143 -15.45 17.65 30.89
C LEU A 143 -14.09 17.87 30.24
N HIS A 144 -14.05 18.52 29.07
CA HIS A 144 -12.80 18.93 28.45
C HIS A 144 -12.15 20.10 29.20
N TYR A 145 -10.83 20.24 29.11
CA TYR A 145 -10.11 21.26 29.85
C TYR A 145 -8.80 21.72 29.21
N ILE A 146 -8.34 22.88 29.65
CA ILE A 146 -7.09 23.54 29.27
C ILE A 146 -6.34 24.02 30.52
N TYR A 147 -5.01 24.12 30.43
CA TYR A 147 -4.19 24.71 31.48
C TYR A 147 -3.54 26.03 31.03
N ILE A 148 -3.40 26.96 31.98
CA ILE A 148 -2.55 28.16 31.89
C ILE A 148 -1.76 28.34 33.18
N ALA A 149 -0.57 28.94 33.12
CA ALA A 149 0.19 29.26 34.32
C ALA A 149 -0.57 30.29 35.17
N ALA A 150 -0.67 30.05 36.48
CA ALA A 150 -1.31 31.00 37.39
C ALA A 150 -0.30 32.10 37.79
N PRO A 151 -0.69 33.40 37.74
CA PRO A 151 0.11 34.49 38.27
C PRO A 151 0.38 34.31 39.77
N ILE A 152 1.52 34.82 40.26
CA ILE A 152 1.91 34.73 41.69
C ILE A 152 0.83 35.33 42.61
N SER A 153 0.12 36.36 42.14
CA SER A 153 -0.95 37.04 42.87
C SER A 153 -2.30 36.33 42.82
N PHE A 154 -2.48 35.28 42.00
CA PHE A 154 -3.76 34.62 41.81
C PHE A 154 -4.07 33.65 42.95
N GLN A 155 -5.16 33.90 43.70
CA GLN A 155 -5.56 33.09 44.85
C GLN A 155 -6.79 32.23 44.56
N ARG A 156 -7.10 31.25 45.42
CA ARG A 156 -8.29 30.39 45.26
C ARG A 156 -9.61 31.19 45.18
N GLN A 157 -9.69 32.28 45.94
CA GLN A 157 -10.84 33.19 45.93
C GLN A 157 -11.03 33.94 44.60
N ASP A 158 -9.99 34.02 43.75
CA ASP A 158 -10.08 34.63 42.42
C ASP A 158 -10.63 33.66 41.36
N CYS A 159 -10.80 32.37 41.65
CA CYS A 159 -11.28 31.37 40.68
C CYS A 159 -12.68 31.68 40.14
N ASP A 160 -13.66 31.95 41.02
CA ASP A 160 -15.05 32.25 40.60
C ASP A 160 -15.17 33.62 39.92
N PRO A 161 -14.55 34.70 40.44
CA PRO A 161 -14.48 35.98 39.72
C PRO A 161 -13.79 35.87 38.35
N PHE A 162 -12.71 35.09 38.24
CA PHE A 162 -12.01 34.87 36.97
C PHE A 162 -12.87 34.07 36.00
N LYS A 163 -13.59 33.04 36.47
CA LYS A 163 -14.57 32.31 35.67
C LYS A 163 -15.60 33.28 35.09
N ALA A 164 -16.20 34.13 35.92
CA ALA A 164 -17.20 35.11 35.47
C ALA A 164 -16.63 36.11 34.46
N TYR A 165 -15.41 36.59 34.67
CA TYR A 165 -14.70 37.46 33.72
C TYR A 165 -14.40 36.76 32.39
N LEU A 166 -13.90 35.52 32.43
CA LEU A 166 -13.62 34.75 31.22
C LEU A 166 -14.92 34.47 30.46
N GLU A 167 -16.00 34.16 31.16
CA GLU A 167 -17.33 33.99 30.60
C GLU A 167 -17.80 35.26 29.88
N SER A 168 -17.68 36.45 30.48
CA SER A 168 -18.12 37.70 29.85
C SER A 168 -17.33 38.06 28.57
N ASN A 169 -16.10 37.60 28.44
CA ASN A 169 -15.27 37.84 27.25
C ASN A 169 -15.51 36.83 26.12
N ILE A 170 -16.17 35.70 26.42
CA ILE A 170 -16.34 34.59 25.47
C ILE A 170 -17.81 34.39 25.10
N ALA A 171 -18.70 34.43 26.08
CA ALA A 171 -20.10 34.07 25.92
C ALA A 171 -20.95 35.29 25.62
N GLN A 172 -21.61 35.29 24.46
CA GLN A 172 -22.62 36.30 24.16
C GLN A 172 -23.94 36.00 24.86
N HIS A 173 -24.36 34.74 25.09
CA HIS A 173 -25.60 34.39 25.83
C HIS A 173 -25.66 32.93 26.39
N GLN A 174 -24.57 32.16 26.45
CA GLN A 174 -24.59 30.73 26.87
C GLN A 174 -23.42 30.34 27.81
N PRO A 175 -23.65 29.55 28.88
CA PRO A 175 -22.58 29.09 29.78
C PRO A 175 -21.52 28.23 29.07
N THR A 176 -20.29 28.74 29.02
CA THR A 176 -19.13 28.17 28.31
C THR A 176 -18.13 27.55 29.28
N ILE A 177 -17.86 28.20 30.41
CA ILE A 177 -16.90 27.76 31.42
C ILE A 177 -17.63 27.03 32.54
N HIS A 178 -17.27 25.77 32.80
CA HIS A 178 -17.82 24.99 33.90
C HIS A 178 -17.21 25.41 35.23
N SER A 179 -15.88 25.37 35.33
CA SER A 179 -15.14 25.68 36.56
C SER A 179 -13.68 26.02 36.28
N VAL A 180 -13.08 26.83 37.16
CA VAL A 180 -11.64 27.09 37.18
C VAL A 180 -11.08 26.56 38.50
N GLN A 181 -9.98 25.81 38.42
CA GLN A 181 -9.33 25.21 39.60
C GLN A 181 -7.83 25.50 39.59
N ILE A 182 -7.26 25.82 40.75
CA ILE A 182 -5.80 25.90 40.92
C ILE A 182 -5.27 24.48 41.15
N VAL A 183 -4.29 24.08 40.35
CA VAL A 183 -3.59 22.79 40.48
C VAL A 183 -2.09 22.99 40.43
N LEU A 184 -1.32 22.12 41.10
CA LEU A 184 0.13 22.11 41.00
C LEU A 184 0.56 21.23 39.81
N ARG A 185 1.34 21.81 38.90
CA ARG A 185 1.86 21.15 37.69
C ARG A 185 3.27 21.65 37.38
N GLU A 186 3.97 20.93 36.53
CA GLU A 186 5.28 21.33 36.02
C GLU A 186 5.23 21.42 34.49
N ASN A 187 5.93 22.40 33.92
CA ASN A 187 6.04 22.52 32.46
C ASN A 187 6.92 21.39 31.91
N LEU A 188 6.46 20.70 30.87
CA LEU A 188 7.26 19.69 30.16
C LEU A 188 8.55 20.30 29.56
N TYR A 189 8.50 21.54 29.10
CA TYR A 189 9.54 22.14 28.28
C TYR A 189 10.51 22.99 29.12
N GLY A 190 11.75 22.51 29.25
CA GLY A 190 12.81 23.10 30.06
C GLY A 190 12.79 22.60 31.51
N PHE A 191 13.95 22.30 32.07
CA PHE A 191 14.08 21.84 33.45
C PHE A 191 13.88 23.00 34.44
N GLN A 192 12.99 22.82 35.44
CA GLN A 192 12.64 23.83 36.43
C GLN A 192 12.95 23.39 37.87
N GLY A 193 13.93 22.50 38.07
CA GLY A 193 14.33 22.04 39.40
C GLY A 193 13.34 21.08 40.06
N ASN A 194 12.52 20.36 39.27
CA ASN A 194 11.43 19.48 39.74
C ASN A 194 10.37 20.21 40.61
N GLN A 195 10.26 21.54 40.48
CA GLN A 195 9.30 22.33 41.24
C GLN A 195 7.96 22.38 40.50
N GLN A 196 6.88 22.06 41.21
CA GLN A 196 5.52 22.25 40.70
C GLN A 196 5.05 23.68 40.98
N ASN A 197 4.59 24.34 39.94
CA ASN A 197 4.04 25.69 40.00
C ASN A 197 2.50 25.64 39.98
N PRO A 198 1.82 26.66 40.51
CA PRO A 198 0.39 26.80 40.37
C PRO A 198 -0.04 27.05 38.90
N TYR A 199 -0.99 26.25 38.42
CA TYR A 199 -1.65 26.37 37.12
C TYR A 199 -3.15 26.47 37.31
N LEU A 200 -3.83 27.21 36.44
CA LEU A 200 -5.28 27.23 36.36
C LEU A 200 -5.74 26.14 35.38
N LYS A 201 -6.53 25.19 35.88
CA LYS A 201 -7.24 24.19 35.10
C LYS A 201 -8.65 24.71 34.81
N ILE A 202 -8.92 25.03 33.56
CA ILE A 202 -10.19 25.62 33.12
C ILE A 202 -10.98 24.52 32.41
N PHE A 203 -12.13 24.16 32.98
CA PHE A 203 -13.06 23.19 32.40
C PHE A 203 -14.13 23.91 31.59
N VAL A 204 -14.46 23.38 30.41
CA VAL A 204 -15.55 23.87 29.57
C VAL A 204 -16.80 23.01 29.75
N THR A 205 -17.98 23.61 29.59
CA THR A 205 -19.28 22.93 29.65
C THR A 205 -19.51 21.97 28.48
N ASP A 206 -18.93 22.31 27.32
CA ASP A 206 -19.03 21.54 26.07
C ASP A 206 -17.66 21.58 25.35
N PRO A 207 -17.14 20.44 24.86
CA PRO A 207 -15.84 20.35 24.18
C PRO A 207 -15.68 21.33 23.01
N LYS A 208 -16.76 21.70 22.31
CA LYS A 208 -16.70 22.63 21.17
C LYS A 208 -16.16 24.01 21.54
N TYR A 209 -16.28 24.41 22.81
CA TYR A 209 -15.81 25.71 23.29
C TYR A 209 -14.30 25.76 23.54
N ILE A 210 -13.60 24.62 23.61
CA ILE A 210 -12.19 24.57 24.01
C ILE A 210 -11.28 25.44 23.12
N SER A 211 -11.53 25.42 21.81
CA SER A 211 -10.76 26.20 20.83
C SER A 211 -11.00 27.69 21.00
N LYS A 212 -12.24 28.09 21.25
CA LYS A 212 -12.61 29.50 21.49
C LYS A 212 -11.93 30.02 22.75
N VAL A 213 -12.02 29.28 23.86
CA VAL A 213 -11.36 29.62 25.12
C VAL A 213 -9.85 29.76 24.93
N ARG A 214 -9.23 28.82 24.23
CA ARG A 214 -7.79 28.86 23.93
C ARG A 214 -7.41 30.12 23.16
N THR A 215 -8.12 30.41 22.07
CA THR A 215 -7.85 31.60 21.23
C THR A 215 -8.01 32.89 22.03
N THR A 216 -9.04 33.02 22.88
CA THR A 216 -9.24 34.21 23.73
C THR A 216 -8.08 34.41 24.71
N LEU A 217 -7.56 33.33 25.30
CA LEU A 217 -6.38 33.37 26.19
C LEU A 217 -5.11 33.78 25.41
N GLU A 218 -4.86 33.15 24.26
CA GLU A 218 -3.66 33.37 23.44
C GLU A 218 -3.64 34.74 22.74
N GLN A 219 -4.79 35.39 22.58
CA GLN A 219 -4.89 36.77 22.06
C GLN A 219 -4.76 37.83 23.15
N GLY A 220 -4.68 37.45 24.43
CA GLY A 220 -4.56 38.39 25.55
C GLY A 220 -5.90 38.98 26.04
N ASN A 221 -7.02 38.60 25.45
CA ASN A 221 -8.36 39.11 25.77
C ASN A 221 -8.93 38.56 27.11
N ALA A 222 -8.12 37.80 27.85
CA ALA A 222 -8.49 37.17 29.12
C ALA A 222 -7.55 37.56 30.28
N ASN A 223 -6.91 38.74 30.21
CA ASN A 223 -6.01 39.23 31.25
C ASN A 223 -6.76 39.85 32.44
N TYR A 224 -7.33 39.00 33.29
CA TYR A 224 -8.08 39.42 34.47
C TYR A 224 -7.25 40.29 35.42
N LYS A 225 -7.78 41.48 35.77
CA LYS A 225 -7.12 42.50 36.62
C LYS A 225 -5.69 42.85 36.17
N GLY A 226 -5.32 42.60 34.92
CA GLY A 226 -3.93 42.79 34.44
C GLY A 226 -2.91 41.88 35.14
N MET A 227 -3.32 40.73 35.70
CA MET A 227 -2.44 39.86 36.50
C MET A 227 -1.35 39.16 35.68
N TRP A 228 -1.58 38.92 34.38
CA TRP A 228 -0.55 38.43 33.48
C TRP A 228 0.22 39.63 32.93
N LYS A 229 1.54 39.64 33.13
CA LYS A 229 2.40 40.68 32.56
C LYS A 229 2.20 40.70 31.05
N ALA A 230 1.85 41.84 30.48
CA ALA A 230 1.77 42.03 29.03
C ALA A 230 3.17 41.83 28.44
N GLN A 231 3.45 40.61 27.97
CA GLN A 231 4.40 40.40 26.88
C GLN A 231 3.58 40.40 25.60
N ASP A 232 4.13 40.93 24.51
CA ASP A 232 3.48 41.25 23.23
C ASP A 232 2.79 40.07 22.48
N SER A 233 2.43 38.95 23.15
CA SER A 233 1.99 37.69 22.53
C SER A 233 0.87 36.90 23.24
N GLY A 234 0.22 37.44 24.29
CA GLY A 234 -0.93 36.80 24.97
C GLY A 234 -0.56 35.75 26.03
N ILE A 235 -1.52 34.94 26.49
CA ILE A 235 -1.30 33.93 27.55
C ILE A 235 -0.95 32.57 26.93
N LEU A 236 0.22 32.00 27.26
CA LEU A 236 0.61 30.66 26.83
C LEU A 236 -0.33 29.59 27.41
N THR A 237 -0.88 28.76 26.53
CA THR A 237 -1.75 27.66 26.92
C THR A 237 -1.06 26.30 26.82
N PHE A 238 -1.61 25.32 27.52
CA PHE A 238 -1.05 23.97 27.59
C PHE A 238 -2.10 22.90 27.25
N ASP A 239 -1.62 21.67 27.05
CA ASP A 239 -2.38 20.45 26.76
C ASP A 239 -3.37 20.58 25.57
N ASN A 240 -2.88 21.04 24.42
CA ASN A 240 -3.71 21.12 23.20
C ASN A 240 -3.91 19.75 22.52
N ILE A 241 -4.97 19.04 22.93
CA ILE A 241 -5.33 17.71 22.44
C ILE A 241 -6.83 17.58 22.18
N GLN A 242 -7.20 16.70 21.24
CA GLN A 242 -8.60 16.45 20.88
C GLN A 242 -9.37 15.80 22.04
N TYR A 243 -10.66 16.11 22.18
CA TYR A 243 -11.52 15.66 23.28
C TYR A 243 -11.53 14.15 23.48
N VAL A 244 -11.76 13.38 22.40
CA VAL A 244 -11.73 11.92 22.44
C VAL A 244 -10.38 11.38 22.92
N LEU A 245 -9.27 11.95 22.44
CA LEU A 245 -7.95 11.51 22.84
C LEU A 245 -7.65 11.92 24.30
N ARG A 246 -8.10 13.09 24.75
CA ARG A 246 -8.07 13.51 26.17
C ARG A 246 -8.78 12.49 27.06
N PHE A 247 -10.00 12.11 26.68
CA PHE A 247 -10.79 11.11 27.39
C PHE A 247 -10.05 9.77 27.49
N MET A 248 -9.54 9.25 26.37
CA MET A 248 -8.80 8.00 26.32
C MET A 248 -7.51 8.02 27.15
N ILE A 249 -6.84 9.16 27.23
CA ILE A 249 -5.63 9.34 28.04
C ILE A 249 -5.99 9.33 29.53
N ASP A 250 -7.01 10.09 29.94
CA ASP A 250 -7.39 10.26 31.34
C ASP A 250 -7.99 8.99 31.94
N CYS A 251 -8.80 8.29 31.14
CA CYS A 251 -9.43 7.03 31.54
C CYS A 251 -8.55 5.80 31.26
N LYS A 252 -7.29 6.00 30.80
CA LYS A 252 -6.35 4.93 30.46
C LYS A 252 -6.91 3.90 29.47
N ILE A 253 -7.75 4.34 28.54
CA ILE A 253 -8.32 3.52 27.46
C ILE A 253 -7.37 3.55 26.27
N SER A 254 -6.97 2.38 25.77
CA SER A 254 -6.17 2.26 24.55
C SER A 254 -7.06 1.87 23.36
N GLY A 255 -6.58 2.07 22.13
CA GLY A 255 -7.34 1.63 20.95
C GLY A 255 -7.52 0.12 20.94
N MET A 256 -8.69 -0.38 20.53
CA MET A 256 -8.98 -1.82 20.45
C MET A 256 -8.83 -2.57 21.78
N SER A 257 -9.05 -1.89 22.92
CA SER A 257 -9.01 -2.49 24.25
C SER A 257 -10.38 -2.92 24.75
N TRP A 258 -10.39 -3.77 25.77
CA TRP A 258 -11.60 -4.17 26.47
C TRP A 258 -11.97 -3.11 27.50
N VAL A 259 -13.24 -2.75 27.52
CA VAL A 259 -13.84 -1.86 28.52
C VAL A 259 -15.00 -2.57 29.19
N GLU A 260 -15.27 -2.19 30.43
CA GLU A 260 -16.32 -2.80 31.24
C GLU A 260 -17.12 -1.73 31.97
N ALA A 261 -18.44 -1.82 31.85
CA ALA A 261 -19.40 -1.12 32.67
C ALA A 261 -19.93 -2.10 33.73
N PRO A 262 -19.52 -1.95 35.01
CA PRO A 262 -19.95 -2.84 36.09
C PRO A 262 -21.46 -2.87 36.30
N ALA A 263 -21.98 -3.97 36.84
CA ALA A 263 -23.36 -4.04 37.29
C ALA A 263 -23.69 -2.88 38.25
N MET A 264 -24.93 -2.39 38.16
CA MET A 264 -25.47 -1.23 38.89
C MET A 264 -24.89 0.14 38.50
N SER A 265 -23.82 0.24 37.71
CA SER A 265 -23.20 1.53 37.36
C SER A 265 -23.63 2.10 36.01
N TYR A 266 -24.29 1.30 35.17
CA TYR A 266 -24.80 1.74 33.87
C TYR A 266 -26.31 1.57 33.75
N LYS A 267 -26.90 2.28 32.80
CA LYS A 267 -28.32 2.18 32.47
C LYS A 267 -28.49 1.88 30.99
N LEU A 268 -29.49 1.07 30.64
CA LEU A 268 -29.87 0.88 29.25
C LEU A 268 -30.64 2.12 28.78
N VAL A 269 -30.32 2.59 27.58
CA VAL A 269 -31.04 3.69 26.96
C VAL A 269 -32.41 3.17 26.49
N PRO A 270 -33.53 3.82 26.90
CA PRO A 270 -34.87 3.45 26.48
C PRO A 270 -35.00 3.43 24.95
N PHE A 271 -35.81 2.52 24.41
CA PHE A 271 -35.92 2.31 22.95
C PHE A 271 -36.22 3.60 22.15
N HIS A 272 -37.05 4.50 22.69
CA HIS A 272 -37.43 5.76 22.05
C HIS A 272 -36.33 6.84 22.07
N GLU A 273 -35.32 6.70 22.94
CA GLU A 273 -34.17 7.61 23.04
C GLU A 273 -32.92 7.06 22.32
N ARG A 274 -32.96 5.80 21.86
CA ARG A 274 -31.83 5.16 21.18
C ARG A 274 -31.44 5.92 19.92
N GLN A 275 -30.16 6.21 19.81
CA GLN A 275 -29.58 6.87 18.63
C GLN A 275 -29.01 5.88 17.62
N SER A 276 -28.78 4.63 18.03
CA SER A 276 -28.06 3.63 17.23
C SER A 276 -28.89 2.42 16.83
N ASN A 277 -28.34 1.67 15.87
CA ASN A 277 -28.80 0.34 15.47
C ASN A 277 -28.07 -0.80 16.20
N CYS A 278 -27.25 -0.49 17.21
CA CYS A 278 -26.62 -1.51 18.04
C CYS A 278 -27.66 -2.29 18.85
N GLN A 279 -27.35 -3.55 19.15
CA GLN A 279 -28.24 -4.39 19.98
C GLN A 279 -28.34 -3.82 21.40
N ILE A 280 -27.21 -3.39 21.95
CA ILE A 280 -27.10 -2.77 23.27
C ILE A 280 -26.77 -1.29 23.11
N GLU A 281 -27.61 -0.42 23.69
CA GLU A 281 -27.31 1.00 23.87
C GLU A 281 -27.45 1.35 25.35
N ALA A 282 -26.37 1.88 25.94
CA ALA A 282 -26.28 2.12 27.37
C ALA A 282 -25.57 3.45 27.68
N GLU A 283 -25.73 3.94 28.90
CA GLU A 283 -25.01 5.10 29.44
C GLU A 283 -24.30 4.78 30.76
N ILE A 284 -23.14 5.39 30.98
CA ILE A 284 -22.34 5.27 32.20
C ILE A 284 -21.54 6.57 32.44
N SER A 285 -21.30 6.92 33.71
CA SER A 285 -20.35 7.99 34.04
C SER A 285 -18.92 7.53 33.76
N TYR A 286 -18.06 8.42 33.23
CA TYR A 286 -16.64 8.07 33.00
C TYR A 286 -15.90 7.61 34.25
N ARG A 287 -16.41 7.94 35.45
CA ARG A 287 -15.83 7.59 36.75
C ARG A 287 -15.99 6.12 37.10
N ASP A 288 -17.05 5.49 36.60
CA ASP A 288 -17.39 4.09 36.90
C ASP A 288 -16.93 3.14 35.78
N LEU A 289 -16.51 3.68 34.64
CA LEU A 289 -16.01 2.90 33.50
C LEU A 289 -14.65 2.27 33.82
N ILE A 290 -14.54 0.97 33.61
CA ILE A 290 -13.29 0.22 33.79
C ILE A 290 -12.62 0.01 32.42
N SER A 291 -11.33 0.33 32.35
CA SER A 291 -10.47 0.07 31.18
C SER A 291 -9.50 -1.06 31.50
N HIS A 292 -9.57 -2.16 30.73
CA HIS A 292 -8.69 -3.31 30.91
C HIS A 292 -7.42 -3.16 30.07
N LYS A 293 -6.26 -3.40 30.70
CA LYS A 293 -4.98 -3.41 29.97
C LYS A 293 -4.94 -4.64 29.04
N PRO A 294 -4.48 -4.51 27.79
CA PRO A 294 -4.49 -5.61 26.82
C PRO A 294 -3.36 -6.63 27.08
N VAL A 295 -3.47 -7.35 28.18
CA VAL A 295 -2.53 -8.40 28.63
C VAL A 295 -3.31 -9.58 29.19
N GLY A 296 -2.74 -10.78 29.12
CA GLY A 296 -3.43 -12.00 29.59
C GLY A 296 -4.72 -12.23 28.82
N GLU A 297 -5.82 -12.47 29.54
CA GLU A 297 -7.15 -12.68 28.95
C GLU A 297 -7.66 -11.49 28.13
N TRP A 298 -7.29 -10.27 28.50
CA TRP A 298 -7.71 -9.03 27.84
C TRP A 298 -6.93 -8.70 26.57
N ALA A 299 -5.96 -9.55 26.20
CA ALA A 299 -5.29 -9.48 24.90
C ALA A 299 -6.14 -10.07 23.76
N LYS A 300 -7.21 -10.82 24.09
CA LYS A 300 -8.10 -11.46 23.11
C LYS A 300 -8.80 -10.44 22.20
N MET A 301 -9.28 -10.92 21.07
CA MET A 301 -10.08 -10.16 20.10
C MET A 301 -11.54 -10.63 20.20
N ALA A 302 -12.48 -9.70 20.10
CA ALA A 302 -13.89 -10.02 19.94
C ALA A 302 -14.14 -10.67 18.56
N PRO A 303 -15.24 -11.43 18.38
CA PRO A 303 -15.61 -12.03 17.09
C PRO A 303 -16.17 -10.96 16.13
N LEU A 304 -15.29 -10.07 15.67
CA LEU A 304 -15.65 -8.96 14.77
C LEU A 304 -16.18 -9.49 13.44
N ARG A 305 -17.25 -8.87 12.93
CA ARG A 305 -17.77 -9.12 11.58
C ARG A 305 -17.05 -8.25 10.57
N ILE A 306 -16.43 -8.87 9.58
CA ILE A 306 -15.64 -8.23 8.54
C ILE A 306 -16.39 -8.36 7.23
N LEU A 307 -16.84 -7.25 6.67
CA LEU A 307 -17.45 -7.17 5.34
C LEU A 307 -16.38 -6.75 4.33
N SER A 308 -16.11 -7.61 3.35
CA SER A 308 -15.36 -7.27 2.14
C SER A 308 -16.33 -7.18 0.97
N PHE A 309 -16.33 -6.08 0.24
CA PHE A 309 -17.23 -5.89 -0.90
C PHE A 309 -16.53 -5.23 -2.08
N ASP A 310 -17.15 -5.39 -3.26
CA ASP A 310 -16.69 -4.86 -4.55
C ASP A 310 -17.93 -4.56 -5.41
N ILE A 311 -17.83 -3.57 -6.31
CA ILE A 311 -18.93 -3.17 -7.21
C ILE A 311 -18.52 -3.23 -8.67
N GLU A 312 -19.49 -3.52 -9.55
CA GLU A 312 -19.34 -3.41 -10.99
C GLU A 312 -20.30 -2.37 -11.57
N CYS A 313 -19.80 -1.59 -12.52
CA CYS A 313 -20.56 -0.54 -13.19
C CYS A 313 -20.54 -0.73 -14.71
N ALA A 314 -21.69 -0.56 -15.38
CA ALA A 314 -21.76 -0.62 -16.83
C ALA A 314 -21.44 0.75 -17.45
N GLY A 315 -20.18 0.99 -17.78
CA GLY A 315 -19.70 2.26 -18.35
C GLY A 315 -19.93 2.43 -19.86
N ARG A 316 -19.92 3.68 -20.31
CA ARG A 316 -19.84 4.05 -21.74
C ARG A 316 -18.46 3.76 -22.32
N LYS A 317 -18.42 3.39 -23.59
CA LYS A 317 -17.16 3.08 -24.30
C LYS A 317 -16.23 4.29 -24.32
N GLY A 318 -15.00 4.10 -23.85
CA GLY A 318 -14.00 5.17 -23.87
C GLY A 318 -14.19 6.24 -22.78
N ILE A 319 -15.00 5.99 -21.75
CA ILE A 319 -15.20 6.91 -20.62
C ILE A 319 -15.13 6.07 -19.33
N PHE A 320 -14.34 6.52 -18.35
CA PHE A 320 -14.32 5.88 -17.03
C PHE A 320 -15.70 6.08 -16.36
N PRO A 321 -16.25 5.09 -15.63
CA PRO A 321 -17.59 5.20 -15.08
C PRO A 321 -17.83 6.47 -14.26
N GLU A 322 -18.93 7.17 -14.54
CA GLU A 322 -19.39 8.36 -13.84
C GLU A 322 -20.72 8.05 -13.15
N ALA A 323 -20.81 8.25 -11.83
CA ALA A 323 -21.98 7.82 -11.04
C ALA A 323 -23.32 8.45 -11.48
N ASN A 324 -23.28 9.62 -12.12
CA ASN A 324 -24.46 10.31 -12.65
C ASN A 324 -24.93 9.81 -14.03
N GLN A 325 -24.22 8.89 -14.67
CA GLN A 325 -24.57 8.38 -15.99
C GLN A 325 -24.56 6.85 -16.06
N ASP A 326 -23.54 6.24 -15.47
CA ASP A 326 -23.27 4.82 -15.61
C ASP A 326 -23.84 4.07 -14.38
N PRO A 327 -24.69 3.03 -14.57
CA PRO A 327 -25.36 2.32 -13.47
C PRO A 327 -24.44 1.34 -12.76
N VAL A 328 -24.68 1.14 -11.47
CA VAL A 328 -24.17 -0.01 -10.71
C VAL A 328 -24.99 -1.23 -11.11
N ILE A 329 -24.32 -2.30 -11.51
CA ILE A 329 -24.96 -3.51 -12.04
C ILE A 329 -24.77 -4.73 -11.13
N GLN A 330 -23.68 -4.79 -10.35
CA GLN A 330 -23.45 -5.85 -9.38
C GLN A 330 -22.78 -5.32 -8.12
N ILE A 331 -23.10 -5.91 -6.97
CA ILE A 331 -22.42 -5.68 -5.70
C ILE A 331 -22.17 -7.04 -5.04
N ALA A 332 -20.92 -7.46 -4.95
CA ALA A 332 -20.54 -8.72 -4.31
C ALA A 332 -20.11 -8.47 -2.86
N ASN A 333 -20.53 -9.36 -1.95
CA ASN A 333 -20.21 -9.25 -0.53
C ASN A 333 -19.71 -10.58 0.03
N ILE A 334 -18.65 -10.50 0.83
CA ILE A 334 -18.11 -11.58 1.63
C ILE A 334 -18.10 -11.12 3.09
N VAL A 335 -18.72 -11.89 3.98
CA VAL A 335 -18.69 -11.61 5.42
C VAL A 335 -18.03 -12.74 6.17
N THR A 336 -17.00 -12.40 6.94
CA THR A 336 -16.23 -13.33 7.77
C THR A 336 -16.30 -12.90 9.23
N ARG A 337 -16.37 -13.86 10.15
CA ARG A 337 -16.16 -13.57 11.57
C ARG A 337 -14.68 -13.74 11.90
N TYR A 338 -14.13 -12.79 12.64
CA TYR A 338 -12.74 -12.85 13.05
C TYR A 338 -12.42 -14.17 13.77
N GLY A 339 -11.31 -14.81 13.37
CA GLY A 339 -10.89 -16.12 13.89
C GLY A 339 -11.46 -17.32 13.12
N GLU A 340 -12.53 -17.14 12.34
CA GLU A 340 -13.03 -18.19 11.45
C GLU A 340 -12.23 -18.22 10.14
N LYS A 341 -11.88 -19.42 9.66
CA LYS A 341 -11.11 -19.57 8.40
C LYS A 341 -11.93 -19.28 7.15
N LYS A 342 -13.26 -19.21 7.26
CA LYS A 342 -14.17 -19.19 6.12
C LYS A 342 -15.25 -18.15 6.32
N PRO A 343 -15.66 -17.44 5.26
CA PRO A 343 -16.79 -16.55 5.34
C PRO A 343 -18.09 -17.33 5.50
N PHE A 344 -18.99 -16.81 6.33
CA PHE A 344 -20.33 -17.35 6.56
C PHE A 344 -21.37 -16.73 5.61
N VAL A 345 -21.12 -15.51 5.10
CA VAL A 345 -21.95 -14.90 4.05
C VAL A 345 -21.19 -14.79 2.74
N ARG A 346 -21.87 -15.19 1.66
CA ARG A 346 -21.42 -14.98 0.27
C ARG A 346 -22.64 -14.65 -0.58
N ASN A 347 -22.71 -13.42 -1.05
CA ASN A 347 -23.81 -13.01 -1.91
C ASN A 347 -23.37 -12.05 -3.01
N VAL A 348 -24.20 -11.97 -4.06
CA VAL A 348 -24.08 -10.96 -5.11
C VAL A 348 -25.46 -10.39 -5.38
N PHE A 349 -25.58 -9.07 -5.27
CA PHE A 349 -26.75 -8.32 -5.71
C PHE A 349 -26.55 -8.02 -7.19
N CYS A 350 -27.48 -8.40 -8.05
CA CYS A 350 -27.36 -8.30 -9.50
C CYS A 350 -28.56 -7.55 -10.09
N LEU A 351 -28.28 -6.59 -10.96
CA LEU A 351 -29.27 -6.03 -11.87
C LEU A 351 -29.51 -7.02 -13.00
N ASP A 352 -30.77 -7.38 -13.24
CA ASP A 352 -31.22 -8.41 -14.19
C ASP A 352 -30.87 -9.86 -13.80
N THR A 353 -31.52 -10.80 -14.49
CA THR A 353 -31.45 -12.25 -14.33
C THR A 353 -30.02 -12.79 -14.46
N THR A 354 -29.54 -13.50 -13.45
CA THR A 354 -28.16 -14.00 -13.35
C THR A 354 -28.18 -15.45 -12.92
N SER A 355 -27.53 -16.32 -13.70
CA SER A 355 -27.51 -17.76 -13.40
C SER A 355 -26.88 -18.05 -12.02
N THR A 356 -27.33 -19.12 -11.37
CA THR A 356 -26.93 -19.46 -9.99
C THR A 356 -25.43 -19.78 -9.85
N ILE A 357 -24.84 -19.39 -8.72
CA ILE A 357 -23.46 -19.73 -8.35
C ILE A 357 -23.50 -20.68 -7.15
N ILE A 358 -22.76 -21.78 -7.21
CA ILE A 358 -22.74 -22.81 -6.14
C ILE A 358 -22.24 -22.17 -4.82
N ASN A 359 -22.96 -22.40 -3.72
CA ASN A 359 -22.67 -21.87 -2.38
C ASN A 359 -22.63 -20.33 -2.27
N THR A 360 -23.38 -19.62 -3.12
CA THR A 360 -23.50 -18.16 -3.12
C THR A 360 -24.96 -17.75 -3.32
N GLN A 361 -25.46 -16.82 -2.50
CA GLN A 361 -26.79 -16.24 -2.69
C GLN A 361 -26.78 -15.20 -3.81
N ILE A 362 -27.64 -15.36 -4.81
CA ILE A 362 -27.81 -14.39 -5.90
C ILE A 362 -29.13 -13.68 -5.70
N PHE A 363 -29.10 -12.35 -5.59
CA PHE A 363 -30.28 -11.51 -5.48
C PHE A 363 -30.47 -10.73 -6.78
N GLU A 364 -31.52 -11.03 -7.52
CA GLU A 364 -31.81 -10.41 -8.81
C GLU A 364 -32.80 -9.24 -8.65
N PHE A 365 -32.51 -8.12 -9.29
CA PHE A 365 -33.35 -6.93 -9.25
C PHE A 365 -33.66 -6.42 -10.65
N LYS A 366 -34.87 -5.91 -10.86
CA LYS A 366 -35.24 -5.28 -12.15
C LYS A 366 -34.83 -3.82 -12.22
N LYS A 367 -34.70 -3.17 -11.06
CA LYS A 367 -34.39 -1.75 -10.92
C LYS A 367 -33.18 -1.57 -10.01
N GLU A 368 -32.32 -0.64 -10.38
CA GLU A 368 -31.10 -0.34 -9.63
C GLU A 368 -31.43 0.22 -8.24
N GLU A 369 -32.49 1.02 -8.11
CA GLU A 369 -32.91 1.61 -6.85
C GLU A 369 -33.28 0.55 -5.81
N GLU A 370 -33.95 -0.52 -6.25
CA GLU A 370 -34.31 -1.66 -5.41
C GLU A 370 -33.06 -2.42 -4.96
N MET A 371 -32.11 -2.64 -5.89
CA MET A 371 -30.84 -3.30 -5.59
C MET A 371 -30.02 -2.54 -4.53
N LEU A 372 -29.85 -1.23 -4.72
CA LEU A 372 -29.09 -0.36 -3.81
C LEU A 372 -29.75 -0.30 -2.43
N MET A 373 -31.07 -0.16 -2.36
CA MET A 373 -31.77 -0.18 -1.07
C MET A 373 -31.64 -1.52 -0.35
N LYS A 374 -31.75 -2.63 -1.09
CA LYS A 374 -31.58 -3.97 -0.52
C LYS A 374 -30.15 -4.24 -0.03
N TRP A 375 -29.15 -3.69 -0.71
CA TRP A 375 -27.77 -3.72 -0.20
C TRP A 375 -27.61 -2.89 1.08
N ARG A 376 -28.25 -1.72 1.18
CA ARG A 376 -28.25 -0.91 2.41
C ARG A 376 -28.94 -1.62 3.58
N GLU A 377 -30.06 -2.31 3.32
CA GLU A 377 -30.75 -3.15 4.32
C GLU A 377 -29.85 -4.32 4.77
N PHE A 378 -29.16 -4.97 3.83
CA PHE A 378 -28.17 -6.01 4.13
C PHE A 378 -27.04 -5.50 5.04
N LEU A 379 -26.50 -4.30 4.74
CA LEU A 379 -25.46 -3.68 5.57
C LEU A 379 -25.94 -3.41 7.00
N GLU A 380 -27.19 -2.99 7.17
CA GLU A 380 -27.81 -2.76 8.48
C GLU A 380 -28.03 -4.08 9.25
N GLU A 381 -28.53 -5.12 8.57
CA GLU A 381 -28.83 -6.42 9.19
C GLU A 381 -27.57 -7.22 9.57
N VAL A 382 -26.58 -7.28 8.68
CA VAL A 382 -25.29 -7.92 8.96
C VAL A 382 -24.53 -7.18 10.06
N ASP A 383 -24.69 -5.86 10.11
CA ASP A 383 -24.05 -4.97 11.07
C ASP A 383 -22.53 -5.20 11.18
N PRO A 384 -21.74 -5.05 10.09
CA PRO A 384 -20.31 -5.32 10.13
C PRO A 384 -19.55 -4.31 11.02
N ASP A 385 -18.53 -4.81 11.72
CA ASP A 385 -17.63 -4.02 12.57
C ASP A 385 -16.50 -3.38 11.76
N LEU A 386 -16.08 -4.06 10.71
CA LEU A 386 -15.01 -3.64 9.82
C LEU A 386 -15.47 -3.79 8.37
N ILE A 387 -15.33 -2.73 7.59
CA ILE A 387 -15.55 -2.74 6.14
C ILE A 387 -14.20 -2.66 5.44
N ILE A 388 -13.92 -3.65 4.60
CA ILE A 388 -12.70 -3.77 3.80
C ILE A 388 -13.03 -3.89 2.32
N GLY A 389 -11.99 -3.80 1.50
CA GLY A 389 -12.06 -3.94 0.05
C GLY A 389 -10.77 -3.41 -0.56
N TYR A 390 -10.76 -3.16 -1.86
CA TYR A 390 -9.61 -2.61 -2.57
C TYR A 390 -9.99 -1.36 -3.34
N ASN A 391 -9.52 -0.19 -2.89
CA ASN A 391 -9.88 1.14 -3.41
C ASN A 391 -11.28 1.64 -3.03
N ILE A 392 -11.90 1.05 -1.99
CA ILE A 392 -13.25 1.42 -1.51
C ILE A 392 -13.39 2.87 -1.10
N SER A 393 -12.33 3.47 -0.53
CA SER A 393 -12.43 4.85 -0.03
C SER A 393 -12.50 5.87 -1.16
N ASN A 394 -11.80 5.61 -2.27
CA ASN A 394 -11.70 6.57 -3.38
C ASN A 394 -12.66 6.26 -4.53
N PHE A 395 -13.16 5.03 -4.66
CA PHE A 395 -14.07 4.61 -5.73
C PHE A 395 -15.41 4.13 -5.18
N ASP A 396 -15.48 2.96 -4.55
CA ASP A 396 -16.76 2.28 -4.26
C ASP A 396 -17.71 3.12 -3.38
N PHE A 397 -17.24 3.64 -2.25
CA PHE A 397 -18.04 4.49 -1.37
C PHE A 397 -18.55 5.77 -2.05
N PRO A 398 -17.68 6.64 -2.62
CA PRO A 398 -18.17 7.84 -3.28
C PRO A 398 -19.08 7.52 -4.47
N TYR A 399 -18.78 6.47 -5.25
CA TYR A 399 -19.59 6.10 -6.40
C TYR A 399 -21.01 5.70 -5.99
N LEU A 400 -21.15 4.81 -5.01
CA LEU A 400 -22.46 4.39 -4.50
C LEU A 400 -23.25 5.58 -3.92
N LEU A 401 -22.62 6.43 -3.09
CA LEU A 401 -23.29 7.59 -2.48
C LEU A 401 -23.73 8.62 -3.52
N GLU A 402 -22.90 8.88 -4.54
CA GLU A 402 -23.23 9.78 -5.65
C GLU A 402 -24.34 9.19 -6.54
N ARG A 403 -24.31 7.88 -6.80
CA ARG A 403 -25.32 7.16 -7.59
C ARG A 403 -26.68 7.19 -6.89
N GLY A 404 -26.73 6.87 -5.60
CA GLY A 404 -27.96 6.92 -4.81
C GLY A 404 -28.56 8.34 -4.77
N ARG A 405 -27.72 9.37 -4.71
CA ARG A 405 -28.16 10.78 -4.81
C ARG A 405 -28.71 11.12 -6.19
N HIS A 406 -28.04 10.67 -7.25
CA HIS A 406 -28.48 10.86 -8.64
C HIS A 406 -29.84 10.23 -8.90
N LEU A 407 -30.04 8.99 -8.43
CA LEU A 407 -31.30 8.24 -8.51
C LEU A 407 -32.35 8.70 -7.50
N LYS A 408 -32.02 9.66 -6.62
CA LYS A 408 -32.90 10.22 -5.58
C LYS A 408 -33.46 9.16 -4.61
N ILE A 409 -32.63 8.17 -4.26
CA ILE A 409 -33.00 7.10 -3.35
C ILE A 409 -32.96 7.64 -1.91
N SER A 410 -34.14 7.88 -1.34
CA SER A 410 -34.26 8.35 0.04
C SER A 410 -33.82 7.26 1.03
N GLY A 411 -32.96 7.62 1.99
CA GLY A 411 -32.52 6.69 3.03
C GLY A 411 -31.31 5.81 2.67
N PHE A 412 -30.84 5.85 1.42
CA PHE A 412 -29.69 5.04 1.01
C PHE A 412 -28.39 5.48 1.70
N ASP A 413 -28.20 6.77 1.94
CA ASP A 413 -26.99 7.36 2.51
C ASP A 413 -26.85 7.19 4.03
N TYR A 414 -27.60 6.28 4.68
CA TYR A 414 -27.48 6.01 6.12
C TYR A 414 -26.76 4.68 6.37
N TRP A 415 -25.43 4.68 6.24
CA TRP A 415 -24.57 3.48 6.43
C TRP A 415 -23.96 3.36 7.83
N THR A 416 -24.04 4.44 8.61
CA THR A 416 -23.50 4.48 9.97
C THR A 416 -24.33 3.63 10.94
N ARG A 417 -23.78 3.31 12.12
CA ARG A 417 -24.55 2.73 13.22
C ARG A 417 -25.47 3.74 13.89
N ILE A 418 -25.37 5.03 13.59
CA ILE A 418 -26.23 6.09 14.12
C ILE A 418 -27.35 6.40 13.11
N ARG A 419 -28.59 6.18 13.52
CA ARG A 419 -29.78 6.19 12.65
C ARG A 419 -29.95 7.48 11.83
N ASN A 420 -29.62 8.62 12.43
CA ASN A 420 -29.87 9.95 11.85
C ASN A 420 -28.62 10.60 11.23
N VAL A 421 -27.51 9.87 11.12
CA VAL A 421 -26.27 10.39 10.53
C VAL A 421 -26.09 9.83 9.12
N ARG A 422 -26.07 10.73 8.15
CA ARG A 422 -25.79 10.42 6.74
C ARG A 422 -24.29 10.20 6.54
N SER A 423 -23.96 9.24 5.70
CA SER A 423 -22.64 9.00 5.16
C SER A 423 -22.38 9.95 4.00
N VAL A 424 -21.30 10.71 4.12
CA VAL A 424 -20.86 11.71 3.14
C VAL A 424 -19.38 11.48 2.85
N SER A 425 -19.06 11.40 1.56
CA SER A 425 -17.67 11.40 1.10
C SER A 425 -17.16 12.83 1.00
N LYS A 426 -16.01 13.11 1.62
CA LYS A 426 -15.34 14.42 1.58
C LYS A 426 -13.92 14.26 1.05
N ASP A 427 -13.50 15.21 0.22
CA ASP A 427 -12.11 15.26 -0.23
C ASP A 427 -11.18 15.59 0.93
N THR A 428 -10.08 14.88 0.99
CA THR A 428 -9.03 15.01 2.01
C THR A 428 -7.67 14.92 1.34
N ASN A 429 -6.68 15.55 1.94
CA ASN A 429 -5.32 15.50 1.46
C ASN A 429 -4.40 14.99 2.58
N PHE A 430 -3.57 13.99 2.25
CA PHE A 430 -2.51 13.52 3.13
C PHE A 430 -1.15 13.79 2.49
N SER A 431 -0.33 14.58 3.18
CA SER A 431 1.02 14.93 2.72
C SER A 431 2.07 14.60 3.76
N SER A 432 3.10 13.86 3.35
CA SER A 432 4.31 13.64 4.15
C SER A 432 5.52 13.36 3.25
N LYS A 433 6.73 13.64 3.73
CA LYS A 433 7.97 13.29 2.99
C LYS A 433 8.11 11.78 2.75
N GLN A 434 7.63 10.95 3.67
CA GLN A 434 7.74 9.48 3.59
C GLN A 434 6.73 8.86 2.62
N MET A 435 5.48 9.32 2.63
CA MET A 435 4.39 8.72 1.86
C MET A 435 4.05 9.50 0.58
N GLY A 436 4.62 10.68 0.40
CA GLY A 436 4.27 11.62 -0.66
C GLY A 436 3.02 12.43 -0.33
N ASN A 437 2.52 13.13 -1.34
CA ASN A 437 1.24 13.83 -1.31
C ASN A 437 0.18 12.98 -2.02
N ARG A 438 -0.96 12.74 -1.37
CA ARG A 438 -2.06 11.95 -1.92
C ARG A 438 -3.38 12.61 -1.58
N ASP A 439 -4.19 12.83 -2.60
CA ASP A 439 -5.59 13.15 -2.44
C ASP A 439 -6.37 11.86 -2.20
N THR A 440 -7.21 11.86 -1.17
CA THR A 440 -8.03 10.73 -0.76
C THR A 440 -9.43 11.21 -0.45
N LYS A 441 -10.42 10.33 -0.54
CA LYS A 441 -11.77 10.61 -0.05
C LYS A 441 -11.97 9.95 1.31
N ALA A 442 -12.56 10.70 2.24
CA ALA A 442 -12.94 10.21 3.56
C ALA A 442 -14.46 10.14 3.64
N THR A 443 -15.00 8.93 3.80
CA THR A 443 -16.43 8.69 4.05
C THR A 443 -16.65 8.34 5.51
N ASN A 444 -17.67 8.89 6.15
CA ASN A 444 -18.01 8.50 7.53
C ASN A 444 -18.87 7.23 7.56
N THR A 445 -18.48 6.28 8.42
CA THR A 445 -19.20 5.03 8.72
C THR A 445 -19.29 4.85 10.23
N ASN A 446 -19.69 5.90 10.96
CA ASN A 446 -19.63 5.98 12.42
C ASN A 446 -20.06 4.67 13.11
N GLY A 447 -19.22 4.14 13.98
CA GLY A 447 -19.36 2.86 14.66
C GLY A 447 -18.83 1.65 13.89
N ARG A 448 -18.30 1.83 12.68
CA ARG A 448 -17.71 0.80 11.81
C ARG A 448 -16.32 1.24 11.37
N LEU A 449 -15.34 0.36 11.56
CA LEU A 449 -13.98 0.56 11.07
C LEU A 449 -13.91 0.46 9.55
N GLN A 450 -12.94 1.15 8.96
CA GLN A 450 -12.61 1.03 7.54
C GLN A 450 -11.15 0.61 7.38
N LEU A 451 -10.91 -0.38 6.51
CA LEU A 451 -9.56 -0.81 6.13
C LEU A 451 -9.51 -1.05 4.62
N ASP A 452 -9.16 -0.02 3.87
CA ASP A 452 -8.90 -0.13 2.43
C ASP A 452 -7.50 -0.74 2.22
N LEU A 453 -7.47 -1.94 1.63
CA LEU A 453 -6.23 -2.69 1.41
C LEU A 453 -5.30 -2.00 0.41
N LEU A 454 -5.81 -1.18 -0.51
CA LEU A 454 -4.95 -0.40 -1.40
C LEU A 454 -4.13 0.62 -0.60
N GLN A 455 -4.78 1.37 0.29
CA GLN A 455 -4.10 2.36 1.12
C GLN A 455 -3.09 1.71 2.06
N LEU A 456 -3.45 0.56 2.64
CA LEU A 456 -2.56 -0.20 3.51
C LEU A 456 -1.31 -0.67 2.74
N VAL A 457 -1.49 -1.29 1.58
CA VAL A 457 -0.36 -1.79 0.79
C VAL A 457 0.52 -0.65 0.32
N GLN A 458 -0.05 0.50 -0.07
CA GLN A 458 0.72 1.68 -0.44
C GLN A 458 1.44 2.38 0.73
N ARG A 459 1.03 2.10 1.98
CA ARG A 459 1.66 2.61 3.22
C ARG A 459 2.83 1.73 3.65
N GLU A 460 2.59 0.41 3.73
CA GLU A 460 3.52 -0.55 4.31
C GLU A 460 4.46 -1.19 3.28
N HIS A 461 4.06 -1.23 2.01
CA HIS A 461 4.81 -1.91 0.95
C HIS A 461 5.22 -0.98 -0.17
N GLN A 462 6.32 -1.35 -0.79
CA GLN A 462 7.03 -0.57 -1.78
C GLN A 462 7.09 -1.38 -3.08
N LEU A 463 5.95 -1.43 -3.79
CA LEU A 463 5.72 -2.28 -4.97
C LEU A 463 5.77 -1.51 -6.30
N ARG A 464 6.07 -2.22 -7.40
CA ARG A 464 6.09 -1.65 -8.75
C ARG A 464 4.70 -1.26 -9.24
N SER A 465 3.70 -2.08 -8.95
CA SER A 465 2.29 -1.84 -9.24
C SER A 465 1.48 -2.13 -7.98
N TYR A 466 0.38 -1.38 -7.83
CA TYR A 466 -0.57 -1.51 -6.74
C TYR A 466 -1.95 -1.87 -7.29
N THR A 467 -2.05 -2.48 -8.47
CA THR A 467 -3.30 -3.09 -8.92
C THR A 467 -3.58 -4.33 -8.07
N LEU A 468 -4.86 -4.65 -7.84
CA LEU A 468 -5.25 -5.84 -7.06
C LEU A 468 -4.59 -7.10 -7.62
N ASN A 469 -4.57 -7.26 -8.96
CA ASN A 469 -3.90 -8.40 -9.60
C ASN A 469 -2.40 -8.48 -9.27
N SER A 470 -1.66 -7.36 -9.36
CA SER A 470 -0.21 -7.36 -9.07
C SER A 470 0.08 -7.65 -7.60
N VAL A 471 -0.75 -7.14 -6.69
CA VAL A 471 -0.60 -7.36 -5.24
C VAL A 471 -0.90 -8.80 -4.88
N CYS A 472 -1.98 -9.38 -5.42
CA CYS A 472 -2.30 -10.81 -5.24
C CYS A 472 -1.22 -11.71 -5.84
N SER A 473 -0.68 -11.38 -7.02
CA SER A 473 0.41 -12.16 -7.61
C SER A 473 1.66 -12.12 -6.74
N HIS A 474 1.92 -11.02 -6.02
CA HIS A 474 3.10 -10.87 -5.17
C HIS A 474 2.95 -11.59 -3.82
N PHE A 475 1.79 -11.48 -3.15
CA PHE A 475 1.60 -12.00 -1.80
C PHE A 475 0.88 -13.35 -1.74
N LEU A 476 -0.03 -13.62 -2.67
CA LEU A 476 -0.83 -14.84 -2.72
C LEU A 476 -0.31 -15.84 -3.76
N ASN A 477 0.66 -15.44 -4.60
CA ASN A 477 1.12 -16.19 -5.77
C ASN A 477 -0.02 -16.61 -6.71
N GLU A 478 -1.03 -15.74 -6.83
CA GLU A 478 -2.21 -15.97 -7.66
C GLU A 478 -2.40 -14.80 -8.62
N GLN A 479 -2.69 -15.10 -9.89
CA GLN A 479 -3.11 -14.13 -10.88
C GLN A 479 -4.62 -14.23 -11.09
N LYS A 480 -5.27 -13.10 -11.36
CA LYS A 480 -6.67 -13.02 -11.77
C LYS A 480 -6.80 -12.62 -13.24
N GLU A 481 -7.89 -13.05 -13.87
CA GLU A 481 -8.33 -12.41 -15.12
C GLU A 481 -8.63 -10.94 -14.78
N ASP A 482 -8.14 -10.01 -15.59
CA ASP A 482 -8.34 -8.58 -15.42
C ASP A 482 -9.26 -8.12 -16.54
N VAL A 483 -10.56 -8.05 -16.28
CA VAL A 483 -11.57 -7.75 -17.30
C VAL A 483 -11.54 -6.25 -17.57
N HIS A 484 -11.33 -5.86 -18.82
CA HIS A 484 -11.31 -4.45 -19.19
C HIS A 484 -12.71 -3.82 -19.04
N HIS A 485 -12.80 -2.59 -18.54
CA HIS A 485 -14.07 -1.93 -18.24
C HIS A 485 -15.06 -1.88 -19.41
N THR A 486 -14.55 -1.75 -20.64
CA THR A 486 -15.39 -1.75 -21.85
C THR A 486 -16.11 -3.08 -22.10
N MET A 487 -15.58 -4.20 -21.57
CA MET A 487 -16.14 -5.53 -21.72
C MET A 487 -17.18 -5.86 -20.64
N ILE A 488 -17.16 -5.14 -19.52
CA ILE A 488 -18.15 -5.30 -18.45
C ILE A 488 -19.56 -5.03 -18.99
N THR A 489 -19.72 -3.92 -19.73
CA THR A 489 -21.00 -3.55 -20.35
C THR A 489 -21.46 -4.57 -21.39
N GLU A 490 -20.55 -5.17 -22.16
CA GLU A 490 -20.88 -6.22 -23.13
C GLU A 490 -21.30 -7.53 -22.45
N LEU A 491 -20.59 -7.94 -21.39
CA LEU A 491 -20.95 -9.11 -20.58
C LEU A 491 -22.30 -8.92 -19.88
N PHE A 492 -22.58 -7.72 -19.37
CA PHE A 492 -23.84 -7.40 -18.73
C PHE A 492 -25.04 -7.49 -19.68
N ASN A 493 -24.90 -6.91 -20.88
CA ASN A 493 -25.94 -6.90 -21.92
C ASN A 493 -26.12 -8.23 -22.65
N GLY A 494 -25.32 -9.25 -22.33
CA GLY A 494 -25.44 -10.59 -22.89
C GLY A 494 -26.62 -11.38 -22.31
N ASN A 495 -26.35 -12.52 -21.69
CA ASN A 495 -27.35 -13.42 -21.12
C ASN A 495 -27.08 -13.67 -19.62
N SER A 496 -27.89 -14.53 -19.00
CA SER A 496 -27.74 -14.84 -17.57
C SER A 496 -26.39 -15.51 -17.23
N GLU A 497 -25.78 -16.24 -18.16
CA GLU A 497 -24.45 -16.85 -17.97
C GLU A 497 -23.31 -15.83 -18.10
N SER A 498 -23.41 -14.86 -19.01
CA SER A 498 -22.40 -13.79 -19.10
C SER A 498 -22.44 -12.88 -17.87
N ARG A 499 -23.64 -12.58 -17.35
CA ARG A 499 -23.81 -11.90 -16.05
C ARG A 499 -23.32 -12.74 -14.87
N ARG A 500 -23.50 -14.07 -14.92
CA ARG A 500 -22.94 -14.98 -13.91
C ARG A 500 -21.42 -14.98 -13.93
N ARG A 501 -20.78 -14.96 -15.10
CA ARG A 501 -19.32 -14.82 -15.23
C ARG A 501 -18.85 -13.52 -14.57
N LEU A 502 -19.57 -12.41 -14.80
CA LEU A 502 -19.27 -11.14 -14.14
C LEU A 502 -19.47 -11.22 -12.62
N ALA A 503 -20.52 -11.89 -12.15
CA ALA A 503 -20.78 -12.06 -10.72
C ALA A 503 -19.69 -12.89 -10.03
N VAL A 504 -19.15 -13.92 -10.70
CA VAL A 504 -17.99 -14.70 -10.19
C VAL A 504 -16.73 -13.83 -10.16
N TYR A 505 -16.53 -12.97 -11.16
CA TYR A 505 -15.43 -12.01 -11.21
C TYR A 505 -15.51 -11.02 -10.03
N CYS A 506 -16.65 -10.37 -9.84
CA CYS A 506 -16.89 -9.43 -8.75
C CYS A 506 -16.77 -10.12 -7.37
N LEU A 507 -17.29 -11.35 -7.22
CA LEU A 507 -17.14 -12.13 -5.98
C LEU A 507 -15.68 -12.48 -5.67
N LYS A 508 -14.85 -12.74 -6.70
CA LYS A 508 -13.42 -12.96 -6.53
C LYS A 508 -12.74 -11.66 -6.09
N ASP A 509 -13.05 -10.53 -6.71
CA ASP A 509 -12.50 -9.23 -6.35
C ASP A 509 -12.93 -8.78 -4.95
N ALA A 510 -14.14 -9.13 -4.50
CA ALA A 510 -14.58 -8.96 -3.11
C ALA A 510 -13.85 -9.91 -2.13
N TYR A 511 -13.43 -11.11 -2.53
CA TYR A 511 -12.79 -12.08 -1.62
C TYR A 511 -11.27 -11.91 -1.48
N LEU A 512 -10.59 -11.42 -2.53
CA LEU A 512 -9.13 -11.23 -2.51
C LEU A 512 -8.66 -10.26 -1.39
N PRO A 513 -9.33 -9.13 -1.08
CA PRO A 513 -8.96 -8.25 0.02
C PRO A 513 -9.00 -8.94 1.39
N GLN A 514 -10.00 -9.78 1.66
CA GLN A 514 -10.05 -10.61 2.87
C GLN A 514 -8.82 -11.52 2.96
N ARG A 515 -8.49 -12.24 1.88
CA ARG A 515 -7.31 -13.13 1.85
C ARG A 515 -6.00 -12.36 2.01
N LEU A 516 -5.89 -11.17 1.42
CA LEU A 516 -4.71 -10.30 1.59
C LEU A 516 -4.57 -9.83 3.03
N MET A 517 -5.67 -9.38 3.66
CA MET A 517 -5.71 -8.95 5.05
C MET A 517 -5.24 -10.08 5.99
N ASP A 518 -5.75 -11.31 5.78
CA ASP A 518 -5.38 -12.48 6.57
C ASP A 518 -3.91 -12.88 6.35
N LYS A 519 -3.46 -12.91 5.08
CA LYS A 519 -2.09 -13.27 4.71
C LYS A 519 -1.04 -12.33 5.30
N LEU A 520 -1.38 -11.04 5.39
CA LEU A 520 -0.51 -9.99 5.91
C LEU A 520 -0.74 -9.70 7.40
N SER A 521 -1.71 -10.39 8.02
CA SER A 521 -2.14 -10.19 9.42
C SER A 521 -2.41 -8.73 9.75
N CYS A 522 -3.08 -8.02 8.83
CA CYS A 522 -3.25 -6.57 8.92
C CYS A 522 -4.02 -6.15 10.17
N LEU A 523 -5.12 -6.84 10.49
CA LEU A 523 -5.99 -6.50 11.60
C LEU A 523 -5.26 -6.67 12.94
N GLU A 524 -4.49 -7.76 13.11
CA GLU A 524 -3.66 -8.01 14.29
C GLU A 524 -2.60 -6.92 14.45
N ASN A 525 -1.85 -6.65 13.38
CA ASN A 525 -0.77 -5.67 13.41
C ASN A 525 -1.27 -4.26 13.76
N PHE A 526 -2.42 -3.85 13.21
CA PHE A 526 -3.00 -2.54 13.48
C PHE A 526 -3.69 -2.47 14.84
N THR A 527 -4.30 -3.56 15.30
CA THR A 527 -4.84 -3.65 16.68
C THR A 527 -3.71 -3.48 17.70
N GLU A 528 -2.61 -4.20 17.54
CA GLU A 528 -1.45 -4.07 18.44
C GLU A 528 -0.81 -2.67 18.35
N MET A 529 -0.75 -2.08 17.16
CA MET A 529 -0.33 -0.68 17.01
C MET A 529 -1.24 0.28 17.79
N ALA A 530 -2.57 0.13 17.70
CA ALA A 530 -3.54 0.96 18.41
C ALA A 530 -3.45 0.79 19.94
N ARG A 531 -3.25 -0.45 20.41
CA ARG A 531 -3.07 -0.80 21.82
C ARG A 531 -1.78 -0.19 22.39
N VAL A 532 -0.65 -0.41 21.72
CA VAL A 532 0.68 0.08 22.13
C VAL A 532 0.74 1.60 22.15
N THR A 533 0.24 2.25 21.10
CA THR A 533 0.34 3.72 20.96
C THR A 533 -0.80 4.46 21.64
N GLY A 534 -1.87 3.76 22.02
CA GLY A 534 -3.01 4.32 22.72
C GLY A 534 -3.84 5.29 21.87
N VAL A 535 -3.88 5.11 20.55
CA VAL A 535 -4.71 5.91 19.62
C VAL A 535 -5.90 5.09 19.09
N PRO A 536 -7.01 5.71 18.69
CA PRO A 536 -8.08 5.04 17.95
C PRO A 536 -7.58 4.37 16.66
N PHE A 537 -8.17 3.22 16.30
CA PHE A 537 -7.78 2.44 15.12
C PHE A 537 -7.85 3.26 13.82
N ASN A 538 -8.93 4.01 13.60
CA ASN A 538 -9.13 4.83 12.40
C ASN A 538 -8.07 5.95 12.23
N LEU A 539 -7.33 6.33 13.27
CA LEU A 539 -6.22 7.28 13.14
C LEU A 539 -4.96 6.64 12.53
N LEU A 540 -4.83 5.31 12.54
CA LEU A 540 -3.66 4.63 11.98
C LEU A 540 -3.59 4.74 10.45
N LEU A 541 -4.75 4.76 9.77
CA LEU A 541 -4.85 4.94 8.32
C LEU A 541 -5.09 6.40 7.90
N SER A 542 -5.65 7.26 8.76
CA SER A 542 -5.93 8.65 8.38
C SER A 542 -4.83 9.64 8.79
N ARG A 543 -3.99 9.28 9.77
CA ARG A 543 -2.91 10.15 10.30
C ARG A 543 -1.52 9.52 10.13
N GLY A 544 -0.50 10.34 10.36
CA GLY A 544 0.91 9.95 10.34
C GLY A 544 1.44 9.53 11.72
N GLN A 545 2.76 9.40 11.85
CA GLN A 545 3.39 8.90 13.08
C GLN A 545 3.29 9.86 14.28
N GLN A 546 3.15 11.17 14.06
CA GLN A 546 3.14 12.17 15.13
C GLN A 546 2.04 11.93 16.18
N VAL A 547 0.81 11.59 15.76
CA VAL A 547 -0.32 11.40 16.69
C VAL A 547 -0.08 10.23 17.66
N LYS A 548 0.60 9.17 17.19
CA LYS A 548 0.92 7.97 17.98
C LYS A 548 1.88 8.30 19.12
N PHE A 549 2.92 9.06 18.81
CA PHE A 549 3.89 9.48 19.81
C PHE A 549 3.30 10.53 20.75
N VAL A 550 2.53 11.50 20.24
CA VAL A 550 1.84 12.50 21.06
C VAL A 550 0.93 11.83 22.10
N SER A 551 0.16 10.79 21.73
CA SER A 551 -0.66 10.06 22.71
C SER A 551 0.19 9.46 23.84
N GLN A 552 1.30 8.80 23.51
CA GLN A 552 2.23 8.23 24.50
C GLN A 552 2.87 9.30 25.40
N LEU A 553 3.30 10.42 24.80
CA LEU A 553 3.86 11.55 25.53
C LEU A 553 2.87 12.12 26.55
N PHE A 554 1.61 12.33 26.15
CA PHE A 554 0.58 12.84 27.05
C PHE A 554 0.23 11.85 28.17
N ARG A 555 0.18 10.54 27.88
CA ARG A 555 -0.04 9.51 28.91
C ARG A 555 1.04 9.55 29.98
N LYS A 556 2.30 9.62 29.57
CA LYS A 556 3.43 9.71 30.51
C LYS A 556 3.55 11.06 31.20
N ALA A 557 3.25 12.16 30.52
CA ALA A 557 3.19 13.47 31.14
C ALA A 557 2.14 13.52 32.25
N LEU A 558 0.96 12.91 32.04
CA LEU A 558 -0.10 12.85 33.04
C LEU A 558 0.33 12.11 34.31
N GLU A 559 1.05 10.99 34.18
CA GLU A 559 1.59 10.22 35.32
C GLU A 559 2.53 11.07 36.20
N GLN A 560 3.27 12.00 35.60
CA GLN A 560 4.24 12.86 36.28
C GLN A 560 3.71 14.28 36.58
N LYS A 561 2.41 14.54 36.40
CA LYS A 561 1.79 15.87 36.58
C LYS A 561 2.46 16.98 35.73
N LEU A 562 2.93 16.61 34.55
CA LEU A 562 3.49 17.52 33.55
C LEU A 562 2.40 18.07 32.64
N VAL A 563 2.54 19.32 32.21
CA VAL A 563 1.70 19.97 31.20
C VAL A 563 2.51 20.32 29.96
N ILE A 564 1.90 20.15 28.78
CA ILE A 564 2.58 20.25 27.49
C ILE A 564 2.25 21.60 26.84
N PRO A 565 3.23 22.49 26.59
CA PRO A 565 2.93 23.80 26.03
C PRO A 565 2.41 23.72 24.60
N ASN A 566 1.46 24.58 24.26
CA ASN A 566 0.98 24.78 22.89
C ASN A 566 1.89 25.80 22.19
N LEU A 567 3.02 25.32 21.65
CA LEU A 567 3.97 26.17 20.92
C LEU A 567 3.44 26.48 19.51
N ARG A 568 3.66 27.70 19.02
CA ARG A 568 3.33 28.06 17.63
C ARG A 568 4.27 27.33 16.68
N THR A 569 3.73 26.76 15.62
CA THR A 569 4.52 26.13 14.57
C THR A 569 5.13 27.22 13.69
N GLU A 570 6.41 27.49 13.86
CA GLU A 570 7.15 28.35 12.93
C GLU A 570 7.72 27.47 11.81
N SER A 571 7.29 27.74 10.57
CA SER A 571 7.85 27.10 9.38
C SER A 571 9.22 27.69 9.10
N ASN A 572 10.25 27.21 9.79
CA ASN A 572 11.63 27.51 9.44
C ASN A 572 12.13 26.43 8.46
N ASP A 573 12.56 26.87 7.27
CA ASP A 573 13.06 25.99 6.21
C ASP A 573 14.51 25.53 6.44
N GLU A 574 15.17 26.04 7.49
CA GLU A 574 16.52 25.65 7.86
C GLU A 574 16.58 24.18 8.33
N GLN A 575 17.38 23.39 7.62
CA GLN A 575 17.64 22.00 7.98
C GLN A 575 18.83 21.94 8.94
N TYR A 576 18.67 21.22 10.04
CA TYR A 576 19.78 20.94 10.95
C TYR A 576 20.69 19.83 10.38
N GLU A 577 21.93 19.80 10.85
CA GLU A 577 22.93 18.84 10.37
C GLU A 577 22.55 17.38 10.74
N GLY A 578 22.45 16.54 9.71
CA GLY A 578 22.04 15.14 9.82
C GLY A 578 23.18 14.17 10.17
N ALA A 579 23.05 12.93 9.71
CA ALA A 579 24.04 11.87 9.92
C ALA A 579 25.26 11.99 8.99
N THR A 580 26.38 11.42 9.41
CA THR A 580 27.59 11.26 8.58
C THR A 580 27.55 9.93 7.82
N VAL A 581 28.03 9.96 6.57
CA VAL A 581 28.30 8.76 5.77
C VAL A 581 29.79 8.74 5.46
N ILE A 582 30.49 7.74 5.98
CA ILE A 582 31.93 7.54 5.75
C ILE A 582 32.16 7.36 4.25
N GLU A 583 33.23 7.97 3.73
CA GLU A 583 33.57 7.82 2.32
C GLU A 583 33.87 6.35 1.98
N PRO A 584 33.19 5.77 0.98
CA PRO A 584 33.40 4.38 0.63
C PRO A 584 34.77 4.19 -0.04
N ALA A 585 35.55 3.24 0.45
CA ALA A 585 36.65 2.65 -0.31
C ALA A 585 36.04 1.77 -1.43
N ARG A 586 35.72 2.39 -2.57
CA ARG A 586 35.04 1.72 -3.69
C ARG A 586 35.88 0.57 -4.22
N GLY A 587 35.22 -0.54 -4.56
CA GLY A 587 35.91 -1.71 -5.06
C GLY A 587 35.07 -2.97 -5.02
N TYR A 588 35.61 -4.01 -5.66
CA TYR A 588 35.19 -5.39 -5.48
C TYR A 588 36.09 -6.06 -4.45
N TYR A 589 35.48 -6.62 -3.41
CA TYR A 589 36.14 -7.29 -2.30
C TYR A 589 35.83 -8.79 -2.38
N ASP A 590 36.86 -9.57 -2.68
CA ASP A 590 36.88 -11.03 -2.68
C ASP A 590 37.28 -11.61 -1.30
N VAL A 591 37.11 -10.81 -0.25
CA VAL A 591 37.35 -11.19 1.14
C VAL A 591 36.12 -10.87 1.99
N PRO A 592 35.85 -11.64 3.06
CA PRO A 592 34.81 -11.35 4.03
C PRO A 592 34.83 -9.93 4.59
N ILE A 593 33.70 -9.23 4.50
CA ILE A 593 33.48 -7.91 5.09
C ILE A 593 32.43 -8.02 6.20
N ALA A 594 32.85 -7.85 7.45
CA ALA A 594 31.93 -7.88 8.59
C ALA A 594 31.17 -6.56 8.71
N THR A 595 29.85 -6.63 8.94
CA THR A 595 29.03 -5.44 9.22
C THR A 595 28.67 -5.40 10.69
N LEU A 596 29.01 -4.30 11.34
CA LEU A 596 28.65 -4.01 12.73
C LEU A 596 27.65 -2.84 12.73
N ASP A 597 26.55 -2.97 13.46
CA ASP A 597 25.45 -1.99 13.46
C ASP A 597 24.99 -1.64 14.88
N PHE A 598 24.63 -0.37 15.12
CA PHE A 598 24.16 0.09 16.43
C PHE A 598 22.69 -0.31 16.63
N ALA A 599 22.42 -1.07 17.69
CA ALA A 599 21.06 -1.49 18.00
C ALA A 599 20.21 -0.30 18.47
N SER A 600 19.35 0.23 17.58
CA SER A 600 18.51 1.39 17.85
C SER A 600 19.32 2.64 18.22
N LEU A 601 20.26 3.05 17.36
CA LEU A 601 21.20 4.17 17.57
C LEU A 601 20.56 5.40 18.24
N TYR A 602 19.65 6.11 17.57
CA TYR A 602 19.09 7.36 18.10
C TYR A 602 18.30 7.19 19.41
N PRO A 603 17.40 6.19 19.54
CA PRO A 603 16.82 5.87 20.83
C PRO A 603 17.86 5.65 21.94
N SER A 604 18.93 4.90 21.66
CA SER A 604 19.97 4.60 22.66
C SER A 604 20.77 5.84 23.07
N ILE A 605 21.06 6.76 22.15
CA ILE A 605 21.71 8.06 22.43
C ILE A 605 20.83 8.90 23.35
N ILE A 606 19.54 9.03 23.02
CA ILE A 606 18.58 9.79 23.82
C ILE A 606 18.53 9.25 25.26
N GLN A 607 18.56 7.92 25.44
CA GLN A 607 18.57 7.30 26.75
C GLN A 607 19.90 7.48 27.50
N ALA A 608 21.03 7.18 26.85
CA ALA A 608 22.36 7.20 27.47
C ALA A 608 22.74 8.61 27.97
N HIS A 609 22.38 9.64 27.20
CA HIS A 609 22.69 11.04 27.52
C HIS A 609 21.51 11.81 28.11
N ASN A 610 20.42 11.11 28.49
CA ASN A 610 19.25 11.69 29.16
C ASN A 610 18.62 12.89 28.40
N LEU A 611 18.58 12.83 27.07
CA LEU A 611 18.11 13.94 26.23
C LEU A 611 16.58 14.02 26.26
N CYS A 612 16.02 15.10 26.79
CA CYS A 612 14.58 15.25 26.91
C CYS A 612 14.16 16.71 27.02
N TYR A 613 12.91 17.01 26.64
CA TYR A 613 12.25 18.29 26.93
C TYR A 613 12.38 18.68 28.40
N THR A 614 12.20 17.72 29.32
CA THR A 614 12.20 17.96 30.77
C THR A 614 13.59 18.07 31.39
N THR A 615 14.65 17.81 30.62
CA THR A 615 16.04 17.85 31.08
C THR A 615 16.85 18.95 30.39
N LEU A 616 16.28 19.59 29.36
CA LEU A 616 16.90 20.71 28.64
C LEU A 616 17.11 21.91 29.59
N LEU A 617 18.31 22.45 29.57
CA LEU A 617 18.75 23.58 30.39
C LEU A 617 19.13 24.78 29.54
N ASN A 618 19.15 25.95 30.18
CA ASN A 618 19.78 27.17 29.67
C ASN A 618 20.75 27.73 30.73
N LYS A 619 21.62 28.67 30.32
CA LYS A 619 22.68 29.22 31.19
C LYS A 619 22.12 29.83 32.48
N GLN A 620 21.04 30.61 32.35
CA GLN A 620 20.36 31.25 33.49
C GLN A 620 19.84 30.23 34.52
N THR A 621 19.33 29.09 34.06
CA THR A 621 18.81 28.03 34.93
C THR A 621 19.94 27.31 35.67
N VAL A 622 21.05 27.05 34.98
CA VAL A 622 22.26 26.45 35.57
C VAL A 622 22.79 27.35 36.69
N GLU A 623 22.94 28.65 36.43
CA GLU A 623 23.41 29.63 37.40
C GLU A 623 22.44 29.76 38.59
N LYS A 624 21.13 29.87 38.32
CA LYS A 624 20.10 30.00 39.36
C LYS A 624 20.04 28.80 40.30
N LEU A 625 20.21 27.58 39.77
CA LEU A 625 20.13 26.34 40.53
C LEU A 625 21.49 25.88 41.08
N GLY A 626 22.58 26.56 40.73
CA GLY A 626 23.94 26.20 41.17
C GLY A 626 24.39 24.82 40.67
N LEU A 627 24.00 24.43 39.46
CA LEU A 627 24.31 23.09 38.93
C LEU A 627 25.78 22.96 38.52
N ILE A 628 26.39 21.83 38.87
CA ILE A 628 27.80 21.54 38.56
C ILE A 628 27.91 20.78 37.24
N LYS A 629 28.81 21.23 36.35
CA LYS A 629 29.08 20.57 35.07
C LYS A 629 29.65 19.17 35.29
N ASP A 630 29.24 18.22 34.45
CA ASP A 630 29.64 16.82 34.43
C ASP A 630 29.15 15.98 35.64
N GLU A 631 28.59 16.62 36.67
CA GLU A 631 27.84 15.94 37.74
C GLU A 631 26.32 16.11 37.61
N ASP A 632 25.85 17.35 37.53
CA ASP A 632 24.42 17.69 37.52
C ASP A 632 23.91 17.98 36.11
N TYR A 633 24.78 18.39 35.19
CA TYR A 633 24.44 18.58 33.78
C TYR A 633 25.61 18.26 32.84
N ILE A 634 25.29 17.93 31.60
CA ILE A 634 26.25 17.71 30.52
C ILE A 634 26.09 18.78 29.43
N ILE A 635 27.14 18.99 28.64
CA ILE A 635 27.11 19.77 27.40
C ILE A 635 27.28 18.80 26.24
N THR A 636 26.35 18.83 25.29
CA THR A 636 26.42 17.95 24.12
C THR A 636 27.47 18.45 23.13
N PRO A 637 27.91 17.63 22.16
CA PRO A 637 28.79 18.09 21.09
C PRO A 637 28.20 19.21 20.23
N ASN A 638 26.87 19.42 20.28
CA ASN A 638 26.19 20.55 19.64
C ASN A 638 26.20 21.84 20.50
N GLY A 639 26.64 21.76 21.76
CA GLY A 639 26.68 22.88 22.71
C GLY A 639 25.44 23.05 23.59
N ASP A 640 24.45 22.16 23.46
CA ASP A 640 23.23 22.20 24.27
C ASP A 640 23.47 21.62 25.67
N MET A 641 22.74 22.10 26.68
CA MET A 641 22.89 21.66 28.07
C MET A 641 21.71 20.79 28.51
N PHE A 642 21.98 19.64 29.12
CA PHE A 642 20.96 18.74 29.67
C PHE A 642 21.33 18.29 31.07
N CYS A 643 20.36 18.26 32.00
CA CYS A 643 20.61 17.74 33.34
C CYS A 643 20.82 16.22 33.34
N THR A 644 21.66 15.72 34.23
CA THR A 644 21.93 14.29 34.38
C THR A 644 20.77 13.59 35.09
N ILE A 645 20.80 12.25 35.08
CA ILE A 645 19.78 11.42 35.76
C ILE A 645 19.74 11.69 37.28
N LYS A 646 20.85 12.16 37.87
CA LYS A 646 20.93 12.60 39.28
C LYS A 646 19.89 13.67 39.59
N GLN A 647 19.66 14.60 38.66
CA GLN A 647 18.69 15.69 38.80
C GLN A 647 17.29 15.25 38.37
N ARG A 648 17.19 14.59 37.20
CA ARG A 648 15.92 14.08 36.69
C ARG A 648 16.14 13.02 35.60
N LYS A 649 15.41 11.90 35.68
CA LYS A 649 15.29 10.98 34.55
C LYS A 649 14.31 11.54 33.52
N GLY A 650 14.78 11.86 32.32
CA GLY A 650 13.98 12.48 31.26
C GLY A 650 12.80 11.63 30.81
N LEU A 651 11.67 12.27 30.50
CA LEU A 651 10.43 11.60 30.06
C LEU A 651 10.63 10.76 28.78
N LEU A 652 11.40 11.27 27.82
CA LEU A 652 11.69 10.56 26.57
C LEU A 652 12.51 9.28 26.82
N ALA A 653 13.50 9.35 27.72
CA ALA A 653 14.31 8.20 28.08
C ALA A 653 13.46 7.09 28.73
N GLN A 654 12.51 7.47 29.60
CA GLN A 654 11.56 6.54 30.22
C GLN A 654 10.62 5.89 29.18
N ILE A 655 10.04 6.68 28.27
CA ILE A 655 9.20 6.17 27.18
C ILE A 655 9.98 5.16 26.32
N LEU A 656 11.21 5.51 25.92
CA LEU A 656 12.06 4.64 25.11
C LEU A 656 12.43 3.35 25.84
N GLU A 657 12.70 3.42 27.14
CA GLU A 657 13.02 2.26 27.97
C GLU A 657 11.86 1.27 28.04
N GLU A 658 10.64 1.77 28.26
CA GLU A 658 9.44 0.95 28.26
C GLU A 658 9.17 0.33 26.88
N LEU A 659 9.28 1.12 25.80
CA LEU A 659 9.06 0.64 24.44
C LEU A 659 10.07 -0.43 24.02
N LEU A 660 11.36 -0.21 24.29
CA LEU A 660 12.42 -1.14 23.92
C LEU A 660 12.40 -2.40 24.79
N THR A 661 12.07 -2.28 26.08
CA THR A 661 11.90 -3.43 26.98
C THR A 661 10.71 -4.29 26.53
N ALA A 662 9.56 -3.68 26.27
CA ALA A 662 8.40 -4.37 25.73
C ALA A 662 8.70 -5.04 24.38
N ARG A 663 9.50 -4.39 23.52
CA ARG A 663 9.89 -4.94 22.22
C ARG A 663 10.79 -6.16 22.38
N LYS A 664 11.75 -6.09 23.31
CA LYS A 664 12.65 -7.21 23.62
C LYS A 664 11.86 -8.41 24.14
N GLN A 665 10.87 -8.17 25.00
CA GLN A 665 9.98 -9.21 25.49
C GLN A 665 9.14 -9.82 24.35
N ALA A 666 8.49 -9.00 23.52
CA ALA A 666 7.71 -9.48 22.37
C ALA A 666 8.56 -10.32 21.39
N LYS A 667 9.83 -9.92 21.14
CA LYS A 667 10.75 -10.72 20.31
C LYS A 667 11.11 -12.07 20.94
N ARG A 668 11.29 -12.13 22.27
CA ARG A 668 11.59 -13.38 22.99
C ARG A 668 10.40 -14.34 22.92
N GLU A 669 9.20 -13.83 23.19
CA GLU A 669 7.96 -14.60 23.07
C GLU A 669 7.75 -15.09 21.63
N LEU A 670 7.97 -14.22 20.64
CA LEU A 670 7.84 -14.57 19.22
C LEU A 670 8.76 -15.72 18.79
N ALA A 671 9.97 -15.80 19.36
CA ALA A 671 10.97 -16.81 18.99
C ALA A 671 10.59 -18.23 19.45
N VAL A 672 9.84 -18.36 20.56
CA VAL A 672 9.43 -19.65 21.12
C VAL A 672 7.99 -20.02 20.81
N GLU A 673 7.17 -19.06 20.39
CA GLU A 673 5.77 -19.29 20.04
C GLU A 673 5.66 -20.26 18.84
N THR A 674 4.60 -21.06 18.81
CA THR A 674 4.30 -22.00 17.73
C THR A 674 2.97 -21.68 17.06
N ASP A 675 2.02 -21.13 17.81
CA ASP A 675 0.71 -20.74 17.30
C ASP A 675 0.81 -19.59 16.29
N SER A 676 0.24 -19.79 15.10
CA SER A 676 0.35 -18.84 14.00
C SER A 676 -0.30 -17.50 14.32
N PHE A 677 -1.39 -17.50 15.08
CA PHE A 677 -2.10 -16.28 15.44
C PHE A 677 -1.30 -15.49 16.46
N LYS A 678 -0.85 -16.13 17.55
CA LYS A 678 0.02 -15.48 18.54
C LYS A 678 1.32 -14.99 17.94
N LYS A 679 1.92 -15.71 16.98
CA LYS A 679 3.08 -15.22 16.21
C LYS A 679 2.77 -13.91 15.48
N ALA A 680 1.63 -13.84 14.80
CA ALA A 680 1.23 -12.64 14.09
C ALA A 680 1.05 -11.46 15.05
N VAL A 681 0.35 -11.66 16.17
CA VAL A 681 0.15 -10.65 17.22
C VAL A 681 1.50 -10.18 17.79
N LEU A 682 2.39 -11.10 18.16
CA LEU A 682 3.70 -10.78 18.72
C LEU A 682 4.61 -10.06 17.70
N ASN A 683 4.52 -10.42 16.43
CA ASN A 683 5.22 -9.73 15.36
C ASN A 683 4.66 -8.31 15.14
N GLY A 684 3.34 -8.15 15.09
CA GLY A 684 2.68 -6.85 15.02
C GLY A 684 3.08 -5.95 16.18
N ARG A 685 3.07 -6.50 17.39
CA ARG A 685 3.50 -5.81 18.61
C ARG A 685 4.96 -5.36 18.54
N GLN A 686 5.91 -6.22 18.17
CA GLN A 686 7.32 -5.80 18.10
C GLN A 686 7.57 -4.75 17.01
N LEU A 687 6.86 -4.81 15.88
CA LEU A 687 6.91 -3.80 14.82
C LEU A 687 6.34 -2.46 15.31
N ALA A 688 5.19 -2.47 15.98
CA ALA A 688 4.57 -1.27 16.55
C ALA A 688 5.48 -0.56 17.56
N LEU A 689 6.13 -1.34 18.43
CA LEU A 689 7.09 -0.83 19.41
C LEU A 689 8.34 -0.26 18.73
N LYS A 690 8.85 -0.91 17.68
CA LYS A 690 9.97 -0.40 16.87
C LYS A 690 9.64 0.94 16.23
N ILE A 691 8.49 1.02 15.55
CA ILE A 691 8.05 2.23 14.85
C ILE A 691 7.86 3.38 15.85
N SER A 692 7.26 3.10 17.01
CA SER A 692 7.07 4.09 18.06
C SER A 692 8.40 4.61 18.62
N ALA A 693 9.35 3.72 18.90
CA ALA A 693 10.67 4.10 19.40
C ALA A 693 11.46 4.96 18.39
N ASN A 694 11.42 4.60 17.11
CA ASN A 694 12.09 5.37 16.06
C ASN A 694 11.42 6.74 15.81
N SER A 695 10.10 6.85 16.07
CA SER A 695 9.36 8.09 15.88
C SER A 695 9.67 9.16 16.92
N VAL A 696 10.23 8.79 18.09
CA VAL A 696 10.57 9.74 19.17
C VAL A 696 11.52 10.83 18.67
N TYR A 697 12.64 10.44 18.07
CA TYR A 697 13.59 11.37 17.44
C TYR A 697 12.94 12.17 16.29
N GLY A 698 12.15 11.48 15.45
CA GLY A 698 11.49 12.11 14.31
C GLY A 698 10.57 13.26 14.69
N LEU A 699 9.92 13.20 15.87
CA LEU A 699 9.10 14.31 16.37
C LEU A 699 9.97 15.50 16.81
N THR A 700 11.04 15.27 17.57
CA THR A 700 11.86 16.37 18.10
C THR A 700 12.51 17.17 16.95
N GLY A 701 12.85 16.52 15.84
CA GLY A 701 13.40 17.17 14.64
C GLY A 701 12.37 17.69 13.63
N ALA A 702 11.06 17.51 13.85
CA ALA A 702 10.03 17.95 12.90
C ALA A 702 9.63 19.41 13.17
N THR A 703 10.22 20.35 12.43
CA THR A 703 9.88 21.80 12.50
C THR A 703 8.39 22.05 12.19
N VAL A 704 7.85 21.34 11.19
CA VAL A 704 6.41 21.28 10.92
C VAL A 704 5.76 20.22 11.82
N GLY A 705 5.49 20.59 13.06
CA GLY A 705 4.92 19.70 14.08
C GLY A 705 4.42 20.43 15.33
N LYS A 706 3.85 19.68 16.29
CA LYS A 706 3.27 20.22 17.53
C LYS A 706 4.28 20.54 18.64
N LEU A 707 5.46 19.93 18.63
CA LEU A 707 6.44 20.09 19.71
C LEU A 707 7.89 19.91 19.21
N PRO A 708 8.35 20.74 18.25
CA PRO A 708 9.73 20.69 17.78
C PRO A 708 10.70 21.02 18.92
N CYS A 709 11.83 20.32 18.96
CA CYS A 709 12.95 20.62 19.84
C CYS A 709 14.26 20.25 19.14
N LEU A 710 14.73 21.19 18.32
CA LEU A 710 15.99 21.05 17.56
C LEU A 710 17.21 20.76 18.45
N PRO A 711 17.35 21.32 19.68
CA PRO A 711 18.44 20.94 20.59
C PRO A 711 18.57 19.43 20.80
N ILE A 712 17.45 18.72 20.99
CA ILE A 712 17.46 17.26 21.15
C ILE A 712 17.85 16.58 19.83
N ALA A 713 17.26 17.00 18.71
CA ALA A 713 17.50 16.39 17.40
C ALA A 713 18.95 16.55 16.95
N SER A 714 19.49 17.77 17.00
CA SER A 714 20.87 18.11 16.63
C SER A 714 21.89 17.49 17.57
N SER A 715 21.62 17.47 18.89
CA SER A 715 22.49 16.77 19.85
C SER A 715 22.53 15.26 19.57
N THR A 716 21.39 14.66 19.22
CA THR A 716 21.31 13.22 18.90
C THR A 716 22.12 12.89 17.64
N THR A 717 22.00 13.69 16.57
CA THR A 717 22.78 13.47 15.35
C THR A 717 24.27 13.72 15.57
N SER A 718 24.62 14.75 16.35
CA SER A 718 26.01 15.08 16.66
C SER A 718 26.71 13.96 17.45
N TYR A 719 26.05 13.38 18.47
CA TYR A 719 26.55 12.16 19.12
C TYR A 719 26.68 11.00 18.14
N GLY A 720 25.70 10.79 17.25
CA GLY A 720 25.78 9.75 16.23
C GLY A 720 27.03 9.88 15.34
N ARG A 721 27.36 11.11 14.91
CA ARG A 721 28.59 11.38 14.13
C ARG A 721 29.86 11.09 14.92
N GLN A 722 29.91 11.49 16.19
CA GLN A 722 31.06 11.21 17.06
C GLN A 722 31.23 9.70 17.29
N MET A 723 30.12 8.98 17.47
CA MET A 723 30.12 7.54 17.75
C MET A 723 30.59 6.71 16.57
N ILE A 724 30.16 7.04 15.34
CA ILE A 724 30.60 6.29 14.15
C ILE A 724 32.10 6.50 13.88
N GLU A 725 32.63 7.72 14.04
CA GLU A 725 34.06 7.97 13.88
C GLU A 725 34.88 7.27 14.98
N LYS A 726 34.43 7.37 16.25
CA LYS A 726 35.07 6.63 17.36
C LYS A 726 35.05 5.11 17.13
N THR A 727 33.96 4.58 16.58
CA THR A 727 33.86 3.14 16.25
C THR A 727 34.90 2.74 15.21
N LYS A 728 35.06 3.56 14.16
CA LYS A 728 36.10 3.35 13.15
C LYS A 728 37.50 3.37 13.78
N ASP A 729 37.81 4.39 14.58
CA ASP A 729 39.13 4.53 15.21
C ASP A 729 39.45 3.36 16.14
N GLU A 730 38.50 2.92 16.97
CA GLU A 730 38.71 1.80 17.91
C GLU A 730 38.95 0.47 17.16
N VAL A 731 38.23 0.23 16.06
CA VAL A 731 38.41 -0.96 15.23
C VAL A 731 39.79 -0.95 14.55
N GLU A 732 40.14 0.15 13.87
CA GLU A 732 41.41 0.26 13.13
C GLU A 732 42.63 0.29 14.06
N LYS A 733 42.48 0.80 15.28
CA LYS A 733 43.57 0.82 16.28
C LYS A 733 43.79 -0.54 16.95
N LYS A 734 42.71 -1.26 17.29
CA LYS A 734 42.83 -2.53 18.02
C LYS A 734 43.26 -3.69 17.12
N TYR A 735 42.60 -3.86 15.97
CA TYR A 735 42.79 -5.03 15.12
C TYR A 735 43.94 -4.80 14.13
N THR A 736 45.17 -4.83 14.64
CA THR A 736 46.39 -4.58 13.87
C THR A 736 47.43 -5.70 14.07
N ILE A 737 48.37 -5.79 13.13
CA ILE A 737 49.51 -6.71 13.22
C ILE A 737 50.34 -6.46 14.49
N LEU A 738 50.50 -5.19 14.88
CA LEU A 738 51.22 -4.81 16.10
C LEU A 738 50.57 -5.36 17.38
N ASN A 739 49.24 -5.52 17.37
CA ASN A 739 48.49 -6.08 18.50
C ASN A 739 48.28 -7.60 18.39
N GLY A 740 49.02 -8.28 17.51
CA GLY A 740 49.01 -9.73 17.38
C GLY A 740 47.92 -10.32 16.47
N TYR A 741 47.21 -9.49 15.69
CA TYR A 741 46.26 -9.97 14.68
C TYR A 741 46.97 -10.24 13.35
N SER A 742 46.34 -11.02 12.46
CA SER A 742 46.98 -11.42 11.19
C SER A 742 47.13 -10.28 10.17
N HIS A 743 46.24 -9.28 10.22
CA HIS A 743 46.21 -8.15 9.30
C HIS A 743 45.81 -6.88 10.04
N ASN A 744 46.01 -5.73 9.38
CA ASN A 744 45.43 -4.47 9.83
C ASN A 744 44.00 -4.36 9.31
N ALA A 745 43.03 -4.29 10.22
CA ALA A 745 41.64 -4.07 9.90
C ALA A 745 41.44 -2.66 9.32
N GLN A 746 40.49 -2.54 8.40
CA GLN A 746 40.15 -1.28 7.77
C GLN A 746 38.64 -1.13 7.68
N VAL A 747 38.10 0.03 8.08
CA VAL A 747 36.70 0.37 7.84
C VAL A 747 36.56 0.91 6.42
N ILE A 748 35.98 0.10 5.54
CA ILE A 748 35.88 0.43 4.11
C ILE A 748 34.63 1.24 3.79
N TYR A 749 33.63 1.23 4.67
CA TYR A 749 32.40 2.01 4.53
C TYR A 749 31.66 2.13 5.87
N GLY A 750 30.79 3.13 5.97
CA GLY A 750 29.82 3.26 7.05
C GLY A 750 28.70 4.21 6.67
N ASP A 751 27.48 3.87 7.09
CA ASP A 751 26.28 4.68 6.85
C ASP A 751 25.53 4.85 8.16
N THR A 752 25.66 6.04 8.77
CA THR A 752 24.94 6.47 9.98
C THR A 752 25.18 5.64 11.24
N ASP A 753 24.65 4.41 11.28
CA ASP A 753 24.62 3.48 12.40
C ASP A 753 25.45 2.20 12.17
N SER A 754 25.90 1.96 10.94
CA SER A 754 26.67 0.76 10.59
C SER A 754 28.06 1.07 10.07
N VAL A 755 29.02 0.19 10.38
CA VAL A 755 30.38 0.16 9.85
C VAL A 755 30.66 -1.19 9.18
N MET A 756 31.37 -1.14 8.07
CA MET A 756 31.78 -2.31 7.29
C MET A 756 33.29 -2.48 7.38
N VAL A 757 33.70 -3.54 8.07
CA VAL A 757 35.07 -3.79 8.48
C VAL A 757 35.67 -4.90 7.62
N LYS A 758 36.78 -4.59 6.97
CA LYS A 758 37.66 -5.56 6.31
C LYS A 758 38.73 -5.99 7.32
N PHE A 759 38.59 -7.19 7.89
CA PHE A 759 39.62 -7.76 8.78
C PHE A 759 40.81 -8.37 8.04
N GLY A 760 40.70 -8.64 6.74
CA GLY A 760 41.78 -9.18 5.90
C GLY A 760 41.88 -10.71 5.87
N VAL A 761 41.22 -11.41 6.80
CA VAL A 761 41.08 -12.88 6.75
C VAL A 761 40.24 -13.31 5.55
N LYS A 762 40.54 -14.50 4.99
CA LYS A 762 39.82 -15.05 3.83
C LYS A 762 38.67 -15.98 4.20
N ASP A 763 38.66 -16.49 5.42
CA ASP A 763 37.67 -17.46 5.87
C ASP A 763 36.49 -16.78 6.59
N LEU A 764 35.28 -17.21 6.23
CA LEU A 764 34.03 -16.70 6.81
C LEU A 764 33.94 -16.89 8.33
N PRO A 765 34.24 -18.07 8.91
CA PRO A 765 34.09 -18.29 10.35
C PRO A 765 34.95 -17.35 11.20
N THR A 766 36.22 -17.13 10.82
CA THR A 766 37.11 -16.21 11.55
C THR A 766 36.64 -14.77 11.39
N ALA A 767 36.18 -14.37 10.19
CA ALA A 767 35.63 -13.02 9.99
C ALA A 767 34.39 -12.76 10.86
N MET A 768 33.49 -13.73 10.99
CA MET A 768 32.33 -13.65 11.88
C MET A 768 32.74 -13.54 13.35
N LYS A 769 33.68 -14.39 13.80
CA LYS A 769 34.21 -14.36 15.17
C LYS A 769 34.88 -13.02 15.51
N LEU A 770 35.71 -12.49 14.60
CA LEU A 770 36.33 -11.17 14.75
C LEU A 770 35.28 -10.05 14.75
N GLY A 771 34.23 -10.17 13.94
CA GLY A 771 33.09 -9.25 13.94
C GLY A 771 32.37 -9.21 15.29
N GLU A 772 32.09 -10.37 15.88
CA GLU A 772 31.49 -10.48 17.21
C GLU A 772 32.42 -9.91 18.31
N GLU A 773 33.71 -10.23 18.27
CA GLU A 773 34.71 -9.69 19.19
C GLU A 773 34.79 -8.15 19.08
N ALA A 774 34.80 -7.62 17.86
CA ALA A 774 34.84 -6.19 17.60
C ALA A 774 33.57 -5.48 18.08
N ALA A 775 32.39 -6.05 17.82
CA ALA A 775 31.12 -5.53 18.32
C ALA A 775 31.11 -5.42 19.85
N GLN A 776 31.54 -6.48 20.55
CA GLN A 776 31.64 -6.49 22.01
C GLN A 776 32.68 -5.50 22.53
N HIS A 777 33.86 -5.46 21.93
CA HIS A 777 34.92 -4.55 22.31
C HIS A 777 34.50 -3.09 22.17
N VAL A 778 33.96 -2.71 21.02
CA VAL A 778 33.52 -1.34 20.74
C VAL A 778 32.35 -0.97 21.65
N SER A 779 31.40 -1.89 21.90
CA SER A 779 30.30 -1.65 22.83
C SER A 779 30.79 -1.27 24.23
N SER A 780 31.89 -1.87 24.71
CA SER A 780 32.48 -1.55 26.02
C SER A 780 33.03 -0.12 26.14
N LYS A 781 33.19 0.59 25.01
CA LYS A 781 33.70 1.98 24.95
C LYS A 781 32.60 3.04 25.01
N PHE A 782 31.34 2.61 25.05
CA PHE A 782 30.16 3.47 25.09
C PHE A 782 29.38 3.29 26.39
N ILE A 783 28.56 4.29 26.71
CA ILE A 783 27.71 4.29 27.89
C ILE A 783 26.49 3.40 27.61
N ASN A 784 26.12 2.54 28.54
CA ASN A 784 24.88 1.75 28.45
C ASN A 784 23.66 2.67 28.27
N PRO A 785 22.67 2.35 27.40
CA PRO A 785 22.45 1.08 26.71
C PRO A 785 22.99 1.03 25.26
N ILE A 786 23.90 1.94 24.89
CA ILE A 786 24.49 1.94 23.54
C ILE A 786 25.26 0.64 23.34
N LYS A 787 24.91 -0.10 22.28
CA LYS A 787 25.60 -1.33 21.90
C LYS A 787 25.69 -1.45 20.39
N LEU A 788 26.84 -1.95 19.96
CA LEU A 788 27.11 -2.36 18.60
C LEU A 788 26.92 -3.88 18.51
N GLU A 789 26.22 -4.34 17.48
CA GLU A 789 25.95 -5.76 17.24
C GLU A 789 26.61 -6.19 15.93
N PHE A 790 27.18 -7.39 15.92
CA PHE A 790 27.52 -8.07 14.67
C PHE A 790 26.21 -8.47 13.98
N GLU A 791 26.00 -8.00 12.76
CA GLU A 791 24.76 -8.29 12.01
C GLU A 791 24.97 -9.42 11.01
N LYS A 792 26.07 -9.38 10.26
CA LYS A 792 26.30 -10.20 9.06
C LYS A 792 27.73 -10.06 8.54
N VAL A 793 28.09 -10.94 7.61
CA VAL A 793 29.25 -10.79 6.72
C VAL A 793 28.78 -10.70 5.27
N TYR A 794 29.42 -9.84 4.47
CA TYR A 794 29.34 -9.89 3.01
C TYR A 794 30.53 -10.64 2.43
N PHE A 795 30.27 -11.63 1.57
CA PHE A 795 31.35 -12.35 0.87
C PHE A 795 30.85 -13.07 -0.40
N PRO A 796 31.23 -12.64 -1.62
CA PRO A 796 31.97 -11.40 -1.94
C PRO A 796 31.13 -10.13 -1.73
N TYR A 797 31.79 -8.97 -1.77
CA TYR A 797 31.18 -7.65 -1.58
C TYR A 797 31.58 -6.65 -2.66
N LEU A 798 30.60 -5.98 -3.28
CA LEU A 798 30.78 -4.95 -4.30
C LEU A 798 30.29 -3.59 -3.78
N LEU A 799 31.21 -2.68 -3.51
CA LEU A 799 30.94 -1.33 -3.03
C LEU A 799 31.13 -0.31 -4.14
N ILE A 800 30.02 0.24 -4.64
CA ILE A 800 30.02 1.14 -5.80
C ILE A 800 30.11 2.60 -5.34
N ASN A 801 29.22 3.02 -4.44
CA ASN A 801 29.16 4.39 -3.95
C ASN A 801 28.39 4.48 -2.63
N LYS A 802 28.27 5.68 -2.06
CA LYS A 802 27.41 5.93 -0.90
C LYS A 802 26.00 5.41 -1.19
N LYS A 803 25.49 4.57 -0.29
CA LYS A 803 24.16 3.93 -0.36
C LYS A 803 23.95 3.07 -1.61
N ARG A 804 25.03 2.61 -2.26
CA ARG A 804 25.00 1.77 -3.47
C ARG A 804 26.03 0.64 -3.39
N TYR A 805 25.56 -0.55 -3.07
CA TYR A 805 26.40 -1.74 -2.94
C TYR A 805 25.59 -3.03 -3.11
N ALA A 806 26.30 -4.12 -3.38
CA ALA A 806 25.76 -5.47 -3.48
C ALA A 806 26.70 -6.47 -2.82
N GLY A 807 26.18 -7.58 -2.30
CA GLY A 807 27.00 -8.65 -1.76
C GLY A 807 26.18 -9.86 -1.37
N LEU A 808 26.83 -11.02 -1.23
CA LEU A 808 26.16 -12.18 -0.65
C LEU A 808 26.08 -12.01 0.86
N TYR A 809 24.88 -12.14 1.40
CA TYR A 809 24.54 -11.90 2.80
C TYR A 809 24.69 -13.20 3.59
N TRP A 810 25.58 -13.23 4.58
CA TRP A 810 25.85 -14.40 5.43
C TRP A 810 25.57 -14.09 6.89
N THR A 811 24.65 -14.84 7.51
CA THR A 811 24.43 -14.87 8.96
C THR A 811 25.01 -16.13 9.63
N ASN A 812 25.29 -17.15 8.83
CA ASN A 812 25.98 -18.37 9.22
C ASN A 812 27.08 -18.67 8.20
N PRO A 813 28.13 -19.44 8.57
CA PRO A 813 29.26 -19.69 7.69
C PRO A 813 28.99 -20.73 6.59
N ASP A 814 27.91 -21.51 6.68
CA ASP A 814 27.68 -22.67 5.81
C ASP A 814 26.97 -22.30 4.50
N LYS A 815 25.99 -21.40 4.56
CA LYS A 815 25.19 -21.00 3.40
C LYS A 815 24.77 -19.54 3.47
N HIS A 816 24.94 -18.84 2.35
CA HIS A 816 24.43 -17.49 2.19
C HIS A 816 22.90 -17.45 2.23
N ASP A 817 22.35 -16.40 2.83
CA ASP A 817 20.90 -16.23 2.97
C ASP A 817 20.28 -15.69 1.67
N LYS A 818 20.93 -14.71 1.06
CA LYS A 818 20.49 -14.03 -0.17
C LYS A 818 21.59 -13.15 -0.76
N MET A 819 21.39 -12.70 -2.00
CA MET A 819 22.12 -11.57 -2.56
C MET A 819 21.45 -10.26 -2.12
N ASP A 820 22.14 -9.47 -1.29
CA ASP A 820 21.63 -8.16 -0.86
C ASP A 820 22.04 -7.08 -1.86
N THR A 821 21.11 -6.18 -2.15
CA THR A 821 21.30 -5.11 -3.14
C THR A 821 20.71 -3.82 -2.59
N LYS A 822 21.56 -2.82 -2.35
CA LYS A 822 21.16 -1.51 -1.78
C LYS A 822 21.36 -0.41 -2.80
N GLY A 823 20.28 0.33 -3.10
CA GLY A 823 20.32 1.53 -3.95
C GLY A 823 20.72 1.34 -5.42
N ILE A 824 20.93 0.10 -5.85
CA ILE A 824 21.22 -0.27 -7.24
C ILE A 824 19.94 -0.47 -8.05
N GLU A 825 20.08 -0.60 -9.36
CA GLU A 825 18.97 -0.58 -10.31
C GLU A 825 17.98 -1.74 -10.16
N THR A 826 18.37 -2.87 -9.57
CA THR A 826 17.51 -4.05 -9.34
C THR A 826 16.30 -3.74 -8.44
N VAL A 827 16.49 -2.88 -7.43
CA VAL A 827 15.44 -2.52 -6.45
C VAL A 827 14.71 -1.22 -6.79
N ARG A 828 15.12 -0.55 -7.88
CA ARG A 828 14.56 0.73 -8.34
C ARG A 828 13.44 0.52 -9.35
N ARG A 829 12.35 1.30 -9.24
CA ARG A 829 11.13 1.13 -10.05
C ARG A 829 11.06 2.03 -11.29
N ASP A 830 12.03 2.92 -11.47
CA ASP A 830 12.06 3.92 -12.53
C ASP A 830 12.77 3.44 -13.81
N ASN A 831 13.35 2.24 -13.79
CA ASN A 831 14.03 1.61 -14.93
C ASN A 831 13.13 0.59 -15.64
N CYS A 832 13.47 0.24 -16.88
CA CYS A 832 12.81 -0.85 -17.58
C CYS A 832 13.19 -2.22 -16.99
N ARG A 833 12.36 -3.25 -17.25
CA ARG A 833 12.59 -4.63 -16.75
C ARG A 833 13.90 -5.23 -17.28
N LEU A 834 14.32 -4.84 -18.49
CA LEU A 834 15.58 -5.29 -19.09
C LEU A 834 16.76 -4.96 -18.18
N VAL A 835 16.87 -3.71 -17.72
CA VAL A 835 17.98 -3.28 -16.84
C VAL A 835 17.98 -4.10 -15.56
N GLN A 836 16.82 -4.25 -14.91
CA GLN A 836 16.72 -5.01 -13.67
C GLN A 836 17.24 -6.45 -13.86
N ASN A 837 16.71 -7.15 -14.87
CA ASN A 837 17.06 -8.54 -15.14
C ASN A 837 18.54 -8.71 -15.51
N VAL A 838 19.07 -7.81 -16.35
CA VAL A 838 20.48 -7.85 -16.76
C VAL A 838 21.38 -7.64 -15.56
N ILE A 839 21.10 -6.60 -14.76
CA ILE A 839 21.93 -6.27 -13.60
C ILE A 839 21.84 -7.37 -12.53
N GLU A 840 20.67 -7.93 -12.28
CA GLU A 840 20.49 -9.05 -11.36
C GLU A 840 21.24 -10.32 -11.84
N THR A 841 21.14 -10.64 -13.13
CA THR A 841 21.84 -11.80 -13.71
C THR A 841 23.36 -11.60 -13.66
N VAL A 842 23.85 -10.43 -14.05
CA VAL A 842 25.27 -10.08 -13.97
C VAL A 842 25.79 -10.16 -12.54
N LEU A 843 25.05 -9.63 -11.56
CA LEU A 843 25.45 -9.72 -10.15
C LEU A 843 25.44 -11.17 -9.65
N ARG A 844 24.48 -11.99 -10.07
CA ARG A 844 24.48 -13.42 -9.74
C ARG A 844 25.70 -14.11 -10.33
N MET A 845 26.01 -13.88 -11.61
CA MET A 845 27.17 -14.48 -12.26
C MET A 845 28.49 -14.05 -11.59
N ILE A 846 28.59 -12.79 -11.18
CA ILE A 846 29.81 -12.25 -10.53
C ILE A 846 29.93 -12.68 -9.06
N LEU A 847 28.83 -12.65 -8.28
CA LEU A 847 28.87 -12.84 -6.83
C LEU A 847 28.65 -14.30 -6.43
N VAL A 848 27.78 -15.02 -7.14
CA VAL A 848 27.42 -16.43 -6.84
C VAL A 848 28.26 -17.38 -7.69
N ASP A 849 28.19 -17.23 -9.02
CA ASP A 849 28.81 -18.18 -9.96
C ASP A 849 30.33 -17.91 -10.12
N GLN A 850 30.78 -16.72 -9.70
CA GLN A 850 32.17 -16.23 -9.83
C GLN A 850 32.70 -16.25 -11.27
N ASP A 851 31.80 -16.13 -12.26
CA ASP A 851 32.12 -16.14 -13.68
C ASP A 851 32.00 -14.74 -14.31
N ILE A 852 33.10 -13.99 -14.22
CA ILE A 852 33.20 -12.64 -14.79
C ILE A 852 33.21 -12.68 -16.32
N GLN A 853 33.75 -13.74 -16.93
CA GLN A 853 33.82 -13.84 -18.39
C GLN A 853 32.45 -14.13 -18.98
N GLY A 854 31.72 -15.10 -18.42
CA GLY A 854 30.34 -15.36 -18.78
C GLY A 854 29.45 -14.14 -18.57
N ALA A 855 29.67 -13.36 -17.51
CA ALA A 855 28.93 -12.12 -17.30
C ALA A 855 29.19 -11.07 -18.40
N GLN A 856 30.44 -10.94 -18.87
CA GLN A 856 30.78 -10.05 -19.99
C GLN A 856 30.15 -10.52 -21.30
N ASP A 857 30.20 -11.82 -21.59
CA ASP A 857 29.66 -12.39 -22.82
C ASP A 857 28.13 -12.29 -22.84
N TYR A 858 27.46 -12.57 -21.72
CA TYR A 858 26.03 -12.32 -21.54
C TYR A 858 25.63 -10.87 -21.81
N VAL A 859 26.43 -9.89 -21.34
CA VAL A 859 26.19 -8.47 -21.59
C VAL A 859 26.35 -8.13 -23.07
N LYS A 860 27.41 -8.62 -23.72
CA LYS A 860 27.64 -8.39 -25.16
C LYS A 860 26.51 -8.96 -26.00
N ASP A 861 26.06 -10.18 -25.69
CA ASP A 861 24.94 -10.84 -26.36
C ASP A 861 23.64 -10.06 -26.15
N THR A 862 23.38 -9.61 -24.93
CA THR A 862 22.19 -8.81 -24.63
C THR A 862 22.18 -7.47 -25.37
N ILE A 863 23.34 -6.80 -25.47
CA ILE A 863 23.48 -5.55 -26.24
C ILE A 863 23.27 -5.81 -27.73
N SER A 864 23.85 -6.90 -28.26
CA SER A 864 23.67 -7.34 -29.65
C SER A 864 22.20 -7.59 -29.95
N ASP A 865 21.49 -8.31 -29.08
CA ASP A 865 20.06 -8.58 -29.20
C ASP A 865 19.21 -7.30 -29.11
N LEU A 866 19.61 -6.33 -28.26
CA LEU A 866 18.94 -5.03 -28.18
C LEU A 866 19.07 -4.25 -29.49
N LEU A 867 20.28 -4.13 -30.03
CA LEU A 867 20.56 -3.37 -31.25
C LEU A 867 20.00 -4.04 -32.52
N GLN A 868 19.86 -5.37 -32.51
CA GLN A 868 19.21 -6.15 -33.56
C GLN A 868 17.69 -6.25 -33.41
N ASN A 869 17.09 -5.53 -32.44
CA ASN A 869 15.65 -5.51 -32.19
C ASN A 869 15.05 -6.90 -31.87
N LYS A 870 15.84 -7.77 -31.22
CA LYS A 870 15.44 -9.12 -30.77
C LYS A 870 14.90 -9.13 -29.34
N ILE A 871 15.13 -8.06 -28.57
CA ILE A 871 14.59 -7.92 -27.22
C ILE A 871 13.08 -7.68 -27.26
N ASP A 872 12.34 -8.44 -26.46
CA ASP A 872 10.90 -8.29 -26.29
C ASP A 872 10.53 -6.93 -25.69
N ILE A 873 9.55 -6.25 -26.30
CA ILE A 873 9.11 -4.91 -25.89
C ILE A 873 8.65 -4.87 -24.41
N SER A 874 8.12 -5.97 -23.87
CA SER A 874 7.71 -6.07 -22.46
C SER A 874 8.87 -5.80 -21.50
N LYS A 875 10.11 -6.13 -21.91
CA LYS A 875 11.32 -5.85 -21.13
C LYS A 875 11.72 -4.37 -21.19
N LEU A 876 11.29 -3.66 -22.23
CA LEU A 876 11.61 -2.25 -22.48
C LEU A 876 10.62 -1.27 -21.85
N VAL A 877 9.49 -1.76 -21.32
CA VAL A 877 8.46 -0.93 -20.67
C VAL A 877 9.01 -0.24 -19.41
N ILE A 878 8.91 1.09 -19.39
CA ILE A 878 9.17 1.95 -18.25
C ILE A 878 7.82 2.35 -17.64
N THR A 879 7.75 2.41 -16.31
CA THR A 879 6.52 2.80 -15.60
C THR A 879 6.79 3.96 -14.65
N LYS A 880 6.04 5.05 -14.74
CA LYS A 880 6.12 6.20 -13.80
C LYS A 880 4.74 6.60 -13.31
N ALA A 881 4.66 6.99 -12.03
CA ALA A 881 3.41 7.42 -11.42
C ALA A 881 3.02 8.84 -11.87
N LEU A 882 1.78 9.03 -12.29
CA LEU A 882 1.18 10.32 -12.59
C LEU A 882 0.74 10.99 -11.28
N ALA A 883 1.70 11.55 -10.54
CA ALA A 883 1.52 11.99 -9.16
C ALA A 883 0.86 13.38 -8.97
N LYS A 884 0.81 14.22 -10.01
CA LYS A 884 0.28 15.59 -9.94
C LYS A 884 -0.51 15.89 -11.21
N ALA A 885 -1.54 16.73 -11.09
CA ALA A 885 -2.27 17.24 -12.24
C ALA A 885 -1.36 18.17 -13.05
N ASP A 886 -0.65 19.06 -12.34
CA ASP A 886 0.25 20.04 -12.94
C ASP A 886 1.71 19.75 -12.59
N TYR A 887 2.54 19.63 -13.64
CA TYR A 887 3.99 19.53 -13.53
C TYR A 887 4.63 20.80 -14.08
N THR A 888 5.57 21.38 -13.33
CA THR A 888 6.33 22.56 -13.76
C THR A 888 7.22 22.28 -14.99
N ALA A 889 7.69 21.04 -15.14
CA ALA A 889 8.50 20.60 -16.27
C ALA A 889 7.82 19.45 -17.01
N LYS A 890 7.85 19.49 -18.35
CA LYS A 890 7.29 18.44 -19.20
C LYS A 890 7.97 17.09 -18.94
N GLN A 891 7.17 16.09 -18.60
CA GLN A 891 7.63 14.72 -18.34
C GLN A 891 7.03 13.76 -19.36
N ALA A 892 7.77 12.71 -19.72
CA ALA A 892 7.35 11.76 -20.74
C ALA A 892 6.03 11.04 -20.44
N HIS A 893 5.86 10.54 -19.22
CA HIS A 893 4.63 9.88 -18.80
C HIS A 893 3.41 10.82 -18.75
N VAL A 894 3.62 12.11 -18.47
CA VAL A 894 2.54 13.12 -18.42
C VAL A 894 2.06 13.44 -19.82
N GLU A 895 2.99 13.78 -20.72
CA GLU A 895 2.67 14.08 -22.12
C GLU A 895 2.06 12.87 -22.84
N LEU A 896 2.51 11.65 -22.51
CA LEU A 896 1.86 10.45 -23.02
C LEU A 896 0.44 10.29 -22.49
N ALA A 897 0.20 10.49 -21.18
CA ALA A 897 -1.15 10.38 -20.62
C ALA A 897 -2.12 11.36 -21.29
N GLU A 898 -1.70 12.61 -21.53
CA GLU A 898 -2.49 13.59 -22.29
C GLU A 898 -2.72 13.17 -23.74
N ARG A 899 -1.71 12.60 -24.41
CA ARG A 899 -1.85 12.10 -25.78
C ARG A 899 -2.80 10.90 -25.86
N MET A 900 -2.71 9.98 -24.90
CA MET A 900 -3.64 8.86 -24.77
C MET A 900 -5.05 9.38 -24.55
N ARG A 901 -5.24 10.39 -23.68
CA ARG A 901 -6.55 10.99 -23.42
C ARG A 901 -7.18 11.64 -24.65
N LYS A 902 -6.37 12.28 -25.49
CA LYS A 902 -6.81 12.82 -26.80
C LYS A 902 -7.15 11.74 -27.81
N ARG A 903 -6.47 10.59 -27.77
CA ARG A 903 -6.68 9.45 -28.68
C ARG A 903 -7.91 8.64 -28.30
N ASP A 904 -8.03 8.31 -27.02
CA ASP A 904 -9.13 7.58 -26.40
C ASP A 904 -9.11 7.88 -24.90
N ALA A 905 -10.07 8.70 -24.45
CA ALA A 905 -10.15 9.15 -23.07
C ALA A 905 -10.31 7.99 -22.07
N GLY A 906 -10.90 6.87 -22.47
CA GLY A 906 -11.24 5.77 -21.56
C GLY A 906 -10.12 4.76 -21.34
N SER A 907 -9.08 4.78 -22.17
CA SER A 907 -7.86 3.99 -21.95
C SER A 907 -6.72 4.83 -21.37
N ALA A 908 -6.94 6.13 -21.15
CA ALA A 908 -5.95 7.05 -20.64
C ALA A 908 -5.74 6.89 -19.11
N PRO A 909 -4.49 6.95 -18.63
CA PRO A 909 -4.20 6.93 -17.20
C PRO A 909 -4.79 8.13 -16.43
N SER A 910 -5.24 7.88 -15.21
CA SER A 910 -5.75 8.86 -14.26
C SER A 910 -4.68 9.30 -13.25
N LEU A 911 -4.97 10.38 -12.51
CA LEU A 911 -4.08 10.85 -11.44
C LEU A 911 -3.90 9.76 -10.38
N GLY A 912 -2.65 9.45 -10.03
CA GLY A 912 -2.28 8.34 -9.14
C GLY A 912 -1.86 7.06 -9.88
N ASP A 913 -2.26 6.87 -11.13
CA ASP A 913 -1.91 5.68 -11.92
C ASP A 913 -0.44 5.67 -12.32
N ARG A 914 0.08 4.47 -12.61
CA ARG A 914 1.38 4.34 -13.27
C ARG A 914 1.19 4.24 -14.78
N VAL A 915 1.74 5.22 -15.48
CA VAL A 915 1.78 5.23 -16.94
C VAL A 915 2.91 4.33 -17.42
N ALA A 916 2.56 3.30 -18.19
CA ALA A 916 3.50 2.43 -18.88
C ALA A 916 3.84 3.02 -20.25
N TYR A 917 5.13 3.10 -20.59
CA TYR A 917 5.57 3.64 -21.86
C TYR A 917 6.89 3.03 -22.33
N VAL A 918 7.14 3.12 -23.63
CA VAL A 918 8.45 2.86 -24.26
C VAL A 918 8.95 4.12 -24.96
N ILE A 919 10.26 4.21 -25.20
CA ILE A 919 10.84 5.31 -25.98
C ILE A 919 10.99 4.88 -27.44
N ILE A 920 10.26 5.55 -28.32
CA ILE A 920 10.28 5.34 -29.77
C ILE A 920 11.36 6.19 -30.45
N LYS A 921 11.78 5.77 -31.64
CA LYS A 921 12.71 6.52 -32.48
C LYS A 921 12.03 7.79 -32.99
N GLY A 922 12.53 8.95 -32.56
CA GLY A 922 12.05 10.27 -32.99
C GLY A 922 13.01 10.96 -33.95
N ALA A 923 12.64 12.18 -34.37
CA ALA A 923 13.53 13.05 -35.13
C ALA A 923 14.80 13.40 -34.32
N ALA A 924 15.89 13.74 -35.01
CA ALA A 924 17.11 14.18 -34.36
C ALA A 924 16.83 15.40 -33.45
N GLY A 925 17.24 15.32 -32.19
CA GLY A 925 17.01 16.37 -31.19
C GLY A 925 15.65 16.35 -30.48
N ALA A 926 14.71 15.47 -30.88
CA ALA A 926 13.41 15.33 -30.22
C ALA A 926 13.57 14.94 -28.74
N LYS A 927 12.77 15.57 -27.88
CA LYS A 927 12.89 15.39 -26.43
C LYS A 927 12.25 14.06 -26.01
N ASN A 928 12.69 13.49 -24.89
CA ASN A 928 12.17 12.21 -24.40
C ASN A 928 10.65 12.21 -24.20
N PHE A 929 10.05 13.36 -23.86
CA PHE A 929 8.60 13.46 -23.66
C PHE A 929 7.78 13.48 -24.96
N GLU A 930 8.40 13.81 -26.09
CA GLU A 930 7.79 13.70 -27.42
C GLU A 930 7.88 12.26 -27.94
N ARG A 931 8.87 11.51 -27.44
CA ARG A 931 9.23 10.17 -27.91
C ARG A 931 8.67 9.03 -27.04
N SER A 932 7.90 9.30 -26.01
CA SER A 932 7.24 8.25 -25.23
C SER A 932 5.94 7.83 -25.87
N GLU A 933 5.68 6.52 -25.98
CA GLU A 933 4.44 5.99 -26.55
C GLU A 933 3.95 4.75 -25.78
N ASP A 934 2.65 4.46 -25.89
CA ASP A 934 2.01 3.30 -25.30
C ASP A 934 2.52 1.99 -25.95
N PRO A 935 2.94 0.97 -25.18
CA PRO A 935 3.51 -0.25 -25.75
C PRO A 935 2.57 -1.02 -26.68
N ILE A 936 1.25 -0.98 -26.44
CA ILE A 936 0.26 -1.65 -27.30
C ILE A 936 0.16 -0.90 -28.62
N PHE A 937 0.03 0.42 -28.56
CA PHE A 937 0.02 1.26 -29.76
C PHE A 937 1.30 1.06 -30.61
N VAL A 938 2.47 0.93 -29.99
CA VAL A 938 3.72 0.63 -30.69
C VAL A 938 3.67 -0.72 -31.40
N LEU A 939 3.16 -1.76 -30.74
CA LEU A 939 3.02 -3.10 -31.30
C LEU A 939 2.05 -3.13 -32.48
N GLU A 940 0.88 -2.52 -32.36
CA GLU A 940 -0.14 -2.47 -33.41
C GLU A 940 0.39 -1.75 -34.65
N ASN A 941 1.10 -0.64 -34.45
CA ASN A 941 1.51 0.29 -35.49
C ASN A 941 2.97 0.12 -35.96
N ASN A 942 3.67 -0.93 -35.52
CA ASN A 942 5.06 -1.23 -35.86
C ASN A 942 6.01 -0.03 -35.68
N ILE A 943 5.82 0.73 -34.61
CA ILE A 943 6.62 1.95 -34.40
C ILE A 943 8.03 1.55 -33.97
N PRO A 944 9.10 2.06 -34.60
CA PRO A 944 10.47 1.68 -34.27
C PRO A 944 10.85 2.14 -32.85
N ILE A 945 11.48 1.25 -32.09
CA ILE A 945 12.05 1.55 -30.77
C ILE A 945 13.40 2.26 -30.90
N ASP A 946 13.70 3.21 -30.00
CA ASP A 946 15.02 3.83 -29.91
C ASP A 946 15.98 2.93 -29.12
N THR A 947 16.54 1.91 -29.78
CA THR A 947 17.48 0.96 -29.15
C THR A 947 18.72 1.63 -28.58
N LYS A 948 19.18 2.73 -29.20
CA LYS A 948 20.31 3.53 -28.72
C LYS A 948 20.01 4.21 -27.39
N TYR A 949 18.81 4.77 -27.22
CA TYR A 949 18.38 5.30 -25.92
C TYR A 949 18.46 4.24 -24.81
N TYR A 950 18.00 3.02 -25.07
CA TYR A 950 18.06 1.95 -24.06
C TYR A 950 19.51 1.50 -23.76
N LEU A 951 20.39 1.48 -24.76
CA LEU A 951 21.81 1.23 -24.52
C LEU A 951 22.45 2.33 -23.68
N ASP A 952 22.39 3.58 -24.15
CA ASP A 952 23.16 4.71 -23.60
C ASP A 952 22.57 5.22 -22.28
N ASN A 953 21.24 5.30 -22.16
CA ASN A 953 20.56 5.92 -21.02
C ASN A 953 20.08 4.92 -19.98
N GLN A 954 19.86 3.64 -20.34
CA GLN A 954 19.32 2.63 -19.42
C GLN A 954 20.38 1.60 -19.00
N LEU A 955 21.18 1.04 -19.91
CA LEU A 955 22.14 -0.05 -19.61
C LEU A 955 23.56 0.42 -19.31
N ALA A 956 24.10 1.39 -20.06
CA ALA A 956 25.51 1.76 -20.01
C ALA A 956 25.98 2.16 -18.59
N LYS A 957 25.28 3.11 -17.95
CA LYS A 957 25.69 3.62 -16.63
C LYS A 957 25.61 2.56 -15.52
N PRO A 958 24.52 1.75 -15.42
CA PRO A 958 24.49 0.66 -14.45
C PRO A 958 25.58 -0.40 -14.66
N LEU A 959 25.84 -0.78 -15.91
CA LEU A 959 26.89 -1.76 -16.23
C LEU A 959 28.29 -1.24 -15.91
N GLY A 960 28.60 0.01 -16.29
CA GLY A 960 29.86 0.66 -15.95
C GLY A 960 30.12 0.64 -14.44
N ARG A 961 29.12 1.01 -13.63
CA ARG A 961 29.23 0.98 -12.16
C ARG A 961 29.57 -0.39 -11.55
N ILE A 962 29.23 -1.49 -12.23
CA ILE A 962 29.49 -2.86 -11.75
C ILE A 962 30.82 -3.37 -12.26
N PHE A 963 31.11 -3.16 -13.55
CA PHE A 963 32.32 -3.69 -14.19
C PHE A 963 33.55 -2.81 -14.00
N GLU A 964 33.43 -1.49 -13.85
CA GLU A 964 34.57 -0.59 -13.63
C GLU A 964 35.38 -0.98 -12.38
N PRO A 965 34.78 -1.28 -11.20
CA PRO A 965 35.54 -1.70 -10.02
C PRO A 965 36.20 -3.08 -10.15
N ILE A 966 35.83 -3.89 -11.16
CA ILE A 966 36.30 -5.27 -11.33
C ILE A 966 37.36 -5.35 -12.45
N LEU A 967 37.08 -4.70 -13.59
CA LEU A 967 37.86 -4.81 -14.83
C LEU A 967 38.69 -3.56 -15.14
N GLY A 968 38.40 -2.43 -14.46
CA GLY A 968 38.89 -1.11 -14.82
C GLY A 968 38.06 -0.43 -15.93
N GLU A 969 38.17 0.90 -16.01
CA GLU A 969 37.33 1.75 -16.86
C GLU A 969 37.43 1.42 -18.36
N ILE A 970 38.63 1.18 -18.87
CA ILE A 970 38.87 0.90 -20.29
C ILE A 970 38.18 -0.40 -20.73
N LYS A 971 38.36 -1.48 -19.95
CA LYS A 971 37.74 -2.78 -20.26
C LYS A 971 36.22 -2.74 -20.07
N ALA A 972 35.73 -2.10 -19.02
CA ALA A 972 34.29 -1.94 -18.82
C ALA A 972 33.63 -1.18 -19.99
N ASN A 973 34.25 -0.10 -20.48
CA ASN A 973 33.76 0.65 -21.63
C ASN A 973 33.79 -0.16 -22.93
N SER A 974 34.73 -1.10 -23.09
CA SER A 974 34.77 -2.00 -24.24
C SER A 974 33.57 -2.96 -24.32
N LEU A 975 32.81 -3.15 -23.22
CA LEU A 975 31.57 -3.93 -23.26
C LEU A 975 30.45 -3.20 -24.02
N LEU A 976 30.53 -1.86 -24.09
CA LEU A 976 29.52 -1.01 -24.73
C LEU A 976 29.84 -0.70 -26.20
N ALA A 977 31.04 -1.04 -26.68
CA ALA A 977 31.50 -0.78 -28.04
C ALA A 977 32.35 -1.94 -28.56
N GLY A 978 32.03 -2.47 -29.74
CA GLY A 978 32.77 -3.59 -30.32
C GLY A 978 32.07 -4.15 -31.55
N ASP A 979 32.52 -5.32 -32.01
CA ASP A 979 31.90 -5.99 -33.16
C ASP A 979 30.42 -6.32 -32.92
N HIS A 980 30.06 -6.66 -31.68
CA HIS A 980 28.69 -6.96 -31.25
C HIS A 980 27.72 -5.76 -31.34
N THR A 981 28.22 -4.53 -31.44
CA THR A 981 27.38 -3.31 -31.58
C THR A 981 27.29 -2.78 -33.01
N ARG A 982 28.00 -3.38 -33.97
CA ARG A 982 28.01 -2.93 -35.37
C ARG A 982 26.77 -3.35 -36.15
N SER A 983 26.11 -4.43 -35.74
CA SER A 983 24.90 -4.95 -36.40
C SER A 983 23.64 -4.30 -35.82
N ILE A 984 23.10 -3.29 -36.51
CA ILE A 984 21.88 -2.58 -36.11
C ILE A 984 20.74 -2.92 -37.07
N THR A 985 19.60 -3.36 -36.53
CA THR A 985 18.38 -3.61 -37.31
C THR A 985 17.29 -2.63 -36.88
N VAL A 986 16.67 -1.95 -37.84
CA VAL A 986 15.60 -0.97 -37.59
C VAL A 986 14.32 -1.45 -38.28
N ALA A 987 13.23 -1.58 -37.52
CA ALA A 987 11.92 -1.88 -38.07
C ALA A 987 11.43 -0.70 -38.95
N ALA A 988 10.72 -1.01 -40.03
CA ALA A 988 10.05 0.01 -40.84
C ALA A 988 8.66 0.32 -40.25
N PRO A 989 8.32 1.59 -39.98
CA PRO A 989 7.00 1.96 -39.46
C PRO A 989 5.89 1.66 -40.47
N SER A 990 4.74 1.17 -40.01
CA SER A 990 3.57 0.98 -40.90
C SER A 990 2.73 2.26 -41.09
N LEU A 991 3.00 3.31 -40.32
CA LEU A 991 2.28 4.58 -40.36
C LEU A 991 3.21 5.77 -40.62
N GLY A 992 2.73 6.71 -41.43
CA GLY A 992 3.41 7.95 -41.77
C GLY A 992 2.92 8.50 -43.12
N GLY A 993 2.90 9.82 -43.29
CA GLY A 993 2.46 10.45 -44.54
C GLY A 993 3.23 9.94 -45.76
N LEU A 994 4.54 9.70 -45.61
CA LEU A 994 5.40 9.15 -46.66
C LEU A 994 5.24 7.63 -46.84
N MET A 995 4.95 6.88 -45.76
CA MET A 995 4.82 5.42 -45.80
C MET A 995 3.63 4.95 -46.64
N LYS A 996 2.57 5.76 -46.76
CA LYS A 996 1.43 5.50 -47.66
C LYS A 996 1.81 5.49 -49.15
N PHE A 997 2.92 6.13 -49.52
CA PHE A 997 3.41 6.20 -50.90
C PHE A 997 4.61 5.28 -51.16
N THR A 998 5.03 4.48 -50.16
CA THR A 998 6.21 3.62 -50.27
C THR A 998 5.83 2.29 -50.92
N LYS A 999 6.46 1.95 -52.05
CA LYS A 999 6.26 0.65 -52.71
C LYS A 999 7.12 -0.41 -52.01
N LYS A 1000 6.49 -1.49 -51.53
CA LYS A 1000 7.20 -2.62 -50.93
C LYS A 1000 7.91 -3.42 -52.02
N THR A 1001 9.23 -3.32 -52.09
CA THR A 1001 10.05 -4.14 -52.98
C THR A 1001 10.47 -5.41 -52.24
N PHE A 1002 10.14 -6.58 -52.78
CA PHE A 1002 10.58 -7.85 -52.21
C PHE A 1002 12.08 -8.06 -52.50
N THR A 1003 12.82 -8.62 -51.55
CA THR A 1003 14.25 -8.91 -51.68
C THR A 1003 14.52 -10.40 -51.46
N CYS A 1004 15.50 -10.95 -52.20
CA CYS A 1004 15.95 -12.34 -52.05
C CYS A 1004 16.32 -12.63 -50.59
N MET A 1005 15.79 -13.71 -50.01
CA MET A 1005 16.06 -14.05 -48.62
C MET A 1005 17.53 -14.40 -48.37
N GLY A 1006 18.21 -15.00 -49.37
CA GLY A 1006 19.61 -15.41 -49.29
C GLY A 1006 20.61 -14.26 -49.42
N CYS A 1007 20.46 -13.40 -50.43
CA CYS A 1007 21.45 -12.36 -50.77
C CYS A 1007 20.94 -10.91 -50.68
N LYS A 1008 19.67 -10.70 -50.31
CA LYS A 1008 18.99 -9.39 -50.20
C LYS A 1008 18.89 -8.58 -51.50
N LYS A 1009 19.22 -9.16 -52.67
CA LYS A 1009 18.98 -8.56 -53.98
C LYS A 1009 17.48 -8.25 -54.19
N PRO A 1010 17.09 -7.04 -54.63
CA PRO A 1010 15.72 -6.74 -55.02
C PRO A 1010 15.20 -7.67 -56.11
N LEU A 1011 14.02 -8.27 -55.90
CA LEU A 1011 13.34 -9.16 -56.84
C LEU A 1011 12.40 -8.33 -57.71
N VAL A 1012 12.90 -7.95 -58.90
CA VAL A 1012 12.22 -7.00 -59.81
C VAL A 1012 11.83 -7.62 -61.15
N SER A 1013 12.38 -8.77 -61.52
CA SER A 1013 12.01 -9.49 -62.75
C SER A 1013 10.64 -10.15 -62.59
N LYS A 1014 9.91 -10.32 -63.70
CA LYS A 1014 8.57 -10.93 -63.70
C LYS A 1014 8.55 -12.32 -63.05
N ASP A 1015 9.61 -13.10 -63.24
CA ASP A 1015 9.73 -14.48 -62.77
C ASP A 1015 10.17 -14.59 -61.30
N GLU A 1016 10.74 -13.53 -60.73
CA GLU A 1016 11.14 -13.47 -59.31
C GLU A 1016 10.17 -12.61 -58.47
N LEU A 1017 9.20 -11.95 -59.12
CA LEU A 1017 8.35 -10.94 -58.50
C LEU A 1017 7.45 -11.54 -57.40
N GLY A 1018 7.83 -11.28 -56.14
CA GLY A 1018 7.10 -11.78 -54.97
C GLY A 1018 7.54 -13.17 -54.50
N GLY A 1019 8.53 -13.79 -55.14
CA GLY A 1019 9.20 -15.03 -54.69
C GLY A 1019 10.07 -14.82 -53.44
N ALA A 1020 10.67 -15.90 -52.91
CA ALA A 1020 11.57 -15.85 -51.76
C ALA A 1020 13.04 -15.69 -52.17
N VAL A 1021 13.47 -16.28 -53.28
CA VAL A 1021 14.88 -16.27 -53.73
C VAL A 1021 15.05 -15.71 -55.14
N CYS A 1022 16.24 -15.19 -55.45
CA CYS A 1022 16.60 -14.89 -56.83
C CYS A 1022 17.13 -16.16 -57.52
N SER A 1023 17.17 -16.13 -58.85
CA SER A 1023 17.77 -17.14 -59.72
C SER A 1023 19.15 -17.64 -59.23
N THR A 1024 20.02 -16.74 -58.78
CA THR A 1024 21.36 -17.09 -58.26
C THR A 1024 21.32 -17.86 -56.94
N CYS A 1025 20.31 -17.61 -56.10
CA CYS A 1025 20.15 -18.29 -54.81
C CYS A 1025 19.23 -19.52 -54.89
N GLY A 1026 18.72 -19.88 -56.07
CA GLY A 1026 17.89 -21.06 -56.31
C GLY A 1026 18.45 -22.36 -55.70
N PRO A 1027 19.75 -22.67 -55.84
CA PRO A 1027 20.33 -23.88 -55.23
C PRO A 1027 20.24 -23.93 -53.70
N ARG A 1028 20.07 -22.79 -53.02
CA ARG A 1028 19.93 -22.69 -51.56
C ARG A 1028 18.48 -22.64 -51.08
N LEU A 1029 17.51 -22.87 -51.97
CA LEU A 1029 16.09 -22.81 -51.65
C LEU A 1029 15.74 -23.74 -50.48
N GLY A 1030 16.18 -25.01 -50.53
CA GLY A 1030 15.89 -25.99 -49.47
C GLY A 1030 16.43 -25.59 -48.10
N GLU A 1031 17.67 -25.10 -48.04
CA GLU A 1031 18.30 -24.57 -46.81
C GLU A 1031 17.51 -23.39 -46.23
N LEU A 1032 17.17 -22.41 -47.09
CA LEU A 1032 16.44 -21.20 -46.68
C LEU A 1032 15.00 -21.51 -46.27
N TYR A 1033 14.35 -22.46 -46.94
CA TYR A 1033 13.03 -22.96 -46.59
C TYR A 1033 13.07 -23.66 -45.23
N GLN A 1034 14.00 -24.60 -45.02
CA GLN A 1034 14.17 -25.32 -43.75
C GLN A 1034 14.42 -24.35 -42.57
N LYS A 1035 15.24 -23.32 -42.77
CA LYS A 1035 15.46 -22.29 -41.76
C LYS A 1035 14.21 -21.47 -41.46
N THR A 1036 13.43 -21.13 -42.48
CA THR A 1036 12.20 -20.34 -42.33
C THR A 1036 11.11 -21.14 -41.64
N ILE A 1037 10.90 -22.41 -42.05
CA ILE A 1037 9.89 -23.29 -41.45
C ILE A 1037 10.23 -23.65 -39.99
N SER A 1038 11.52 -23.88 -39.65
CA SER A 1038 11.93 -24.08 -38.25
C SER A 1038 11.59 -22.87 -37.38
N ARG A 1039 11.82 -21.65 -37.89
CA ARG A 1039 11.45 -20.43 -37.15
C ARG A 1039 9.93 -20.30 -36.99
N VAL A 1040 9.14 -20.65 -38.01
CA VAL A 1040 7.67 -20.65 -37.91
C VAL A 1040 7.21 -21.66 -36.87
N SER A 1041 7.77 -22.88 -36.87
CA SER A 1041 7.48 -23.92 -35.88
C SER A 1041 7.79 -23.47 -34.44
N ASP A 1042 8.91 -22.78 -34.21
CA ASP A 1042 9.26 -22.25 -32.88
C ASP A 1042 8.26 -21.16 -32.42
N LEU A 1043 7.80 -20.33 -33.35
CA LEU A 1043 6.80 -19.29 -33.08
C LEU A 1043 5.41 -19.90 -32.83
N GLU A 1044 5.05 -20.98 -33.53
CA GLU A 1044 3.84 -21.76 -33.30
C GLU A 1044 3.82 -22.40 -31.90
N ASP A 1045 4.92 -23.03 -31.47
CA ASP A 1045 5.01 -23.58 -30.10
C ASP A 1045 4.90 -22.46 -29.05
N ARG A 1046 5.64 -21.35 -29.22
CA ARG A 1046 5.51 -20.19 -28.32
C ARG A 1046 4.10 -19.63 -28.30
N PHE A 1047 3.44 -19.52 -29.45
CA PHE A 1047 2.07 -19.05 -29.54
C PHE A 1047 1.14 -19.98 -28.75
N GLY A 1048 1.19 -21.28 -29.02
CA GLY A 1048 0.39 -22.30 -28.34
C GLY A 1048 0.58 -22.28 -26.82
N ARG A 1049 1.83 -22.21 -26.35
CA ARG A 1049 2.17 -22.17 -24.92
C ARG A 1049 1.63 -20.92 -24.23
N LEU A 1050 1.81 -19.74 -24.81
CA LEU A 1050 1.38 -18.48 -24.20
C LEU A 1050 -0.14 -18.36 -24.15
N TRP A 1051 -0.84 -18.67 -25.25
CA TRP A 1051 -2.31 -18.58 -25.30
C TRP A 1051 -2.99 -19.64 -24.45
N THR A 1052 -2.47 -20.87 -24.42
CA THR A 1052 -2.99 -21.92 -23.51
C THR A 1052 -2.74 -21.55 -22.05
N GLN A 1053 -1.62 -20.91 -21.71
CA GLN A 1053 -1.38 -20.43 -20.35
C GLN A 1053 -2.38 -19.35 -19.95
N CYS A 1054 -2.77 -18.47 -20.88
CA CYS A 1054 -3.84 -17.51 -20.63
C CYS A 1054 -5.19 -18.21 -20.34
N GLN A 1055 -5.54 -19.26 -21.08
CA GLN A 1055 -6.75 -20.06 -20.81
C GLN A 1055 -6.69 -20.71 -19.42
N ARG A 1056 -5.54 -21.24 -19.00
CA ARG A 1056 -5.37 -21.79 -17.64
C ARG A 1056 -5.49 -20.73 -16.56
N CYS A 1057 -4.92 -19.55 -16.78
CA CYS A 1057 -5.00 -18.43 -15.84
C CYS A 1057 -6.44 -17.89 -15.70
N GLN A 1058 -7.15 -17.78 -16.82
CA GLN A 1058 -8.59 -17.48 -16.86
C GLN A 1058 -9.41 -18.62 -16.25
N GLY A 1059 -8.90 -19.85 -16.39
CA GLY A 1059 -9.50 -21.11 -16.01
C GLY A 1059 -10.49 -21.68 -17.02
N SER A 1060 -11.01 -20.91 -17.98
CA SER A 1060 -11.92 -21.44 -19.02
C SER A 1060 -11.16 -21.86 -20.27
N LEU A 1061 -11.51 -23.04 -20.81
CA LEU A 1061 -11.02 -23.51 -22.12
C LEU A 1061 -11.99 -23.18 -23.26
N HIS A 1062 -13.23 -22.83 -22.94
CA HIS A 1062 -14.33 -22.65 -23.90
C HIS A 1062 -14.75 -21.19 -24.07
N CYS A 1063 -14.25 -20.29 -23.22
CA CYS A 1063 -14.50 -18.86 -23.31
C CYS A 1063 -13.29 -18.14 -23.89
N GLU A 1064 -13.53 -17.02 -24.56
CA GLU A 1064 -12.47 -16.14 -25.01
C GLU A 1064 -11.74 -15.52 -23.80
N VAL A 1065 -10.41 -15.38 -23.92
CA VAL A 1065 -9.55 -14.77 -22.90
C VAL A 1065 -9.69 -13.24 -22.98
N ILE A 1066 -10.28 -12.62 -21.97
CA ILE A 1066 -10.52 -11.17 -21.92
C ILE A 1066 -9.71 -10.58 -20.76
N CYS A 1067 -8.39 -10.53 -20.93
CA CYS A 1067 -7.48 -10.04 -19.89
C CYS A 1067 -6.69 -8.82 -20.36
N SER A 1068 -6.78 -7.71 -19.62
CA SER A 1068 -6.07 -6.45 -19.85
C SER A 1068 -4.89 -6.20 -18.91
N SER A 1069 -4.43 -7.21 -18.17
CA SER A 1069 -3.43 -7.01 -17.11
C SER A 1069 -2.05 -6.63 -17.65
N LYS A 1070 -1.75 -5.32 -17.68
CA LYS A 1070 -0.49 -4.75 -18.16
C LYS A 1070 0.73 -5.16 -17.31
N ASP A 1071 0.51 -5.57 -16.06
CA ASP A 1071 1.57 -6.02 -15.16
C ASP A 1071 2.01 -7.48 -15.44
N CYS A 1072 1.14 -8.28 -16.07
CA CYS A 1072 1.42 -9.67 -16.40
C CYS A 1072 2.53 -9.76 -17.46
N PRO A 1073 3.59 -10.56 -17.24
CA PRO A 1073 4.66 -10.71 -18.23
C PRO A 1073 4.15 -11.30 -19.55
N ILE A 1074 3.10 -12.12 -19.53
CA ILE A 1074 2.52 -12.76 -20.72
C ILE A 1074 1.75 -11.76 -21.59
N PHE A 1075 1.20 -10.68 -21.01
CA PHE A 1075 0.25 -9.79 -21.69
C PHE A 1075 0.80 -9.20 -22.99
N TYR A 1076 1.98 -8.58 -22.95
CA TYR A 1076 2.62 -8.03 -24.15
C TYR A 1076 3.28 -9.13 -25.01
N MET A 1077 3.81 -10.19 -24.37
CA MET A 1077 4.48 -11.30 -25.07
C MET A 1077 3.53 -12.04 -26.01
N ARG A 1078 2.30 -12.35 -25.59
CA ARG A 1078 1.32 -13.06 -26.44
C ARG A 1078 0.92 -12.24 -27.66
N MET A 1079 0.82 -10.91 -27.51
CA MET A 1079 0.48 -10.00 -28.60
C MET A 1079 1.63 -9.88 -29.60
N LYS A 1080 2.88 -9.80 -29.11
CA LYS A 1080 4.06 -9.82 -29.96
C LYS A 1080 4.18 -11.13 -30.74
N VAL A 1081 4.08 -12.28 -30.07
CA VAL A 1081 4.23 -13.59 -30.72
C VAL A 1081 3.13 -13.80 -31.77
N LYS A 1082 1.90 -13.35 -31.52
CA LYS A 1082 0.82 -13.34 -32.53
C LYS A 1082 1.20 -12.55 -33.79
N LYS A 1083 1.88 -11.42 -33.65
CA LYS A 1083 2.33 -10.63 -34.80
C LYS A 1083 3.53 -11.27 -35.49
N ASP A 1084 4.50 -11.75 -34.72
CA ASP A 1084 5.70 -12.39 -35.25
C ASP A 1084 5.37 -13.65 -36.07
N ILE A 1085 4.39 -14.46 -35.63
CA ILE A 1085 3.92 -15.63 -36.38
C ILE A 1085 3.17 -15.24 -37.67
N GLU A 1086 2.32 -14.21 -37.63
CA GLU A 1086 1.62 -13.69 -38.82
C GLU A 1086 2.63 -13.21 -39.89
N ASP A 1087 3.69 -12.52 -39.47
CA ASP A 1087 4.71 -12.01 -40.38
C ASP A 1087 5.65 -13.13 -40.86
N ALA A 1088 6.03 -14.07 -39.99
CA ALA A 1088 6.82 -15.23 -40.38
C ALA A 1088 6.07 -16.15 -41.36
N GLY A 1089 4.75 -16.31 -41.18
CA GLY A 1089 3.89 -17.04 -42.12
C GLY A 1089 3.83 -16.36 -43.49
N LYS A 1090 3.68 -15.03 -43.55
CA LYS A 1090 3.77 -14.28 -44.83
C LYS A 1090 5.11 -14.48 -45.53
N GLU A 1091 6.21 -14.55 -44.77
CA GLU A 1091 7.53 -14.84 -45.34
C GLU A 1091 7.60 -16.26 -45.91
N LEU A 1092 7.04 -17.26 -45.22
CA LEU A 1092 7.00 -18.65 -45.69
C LEU A 1092 6.20 -18.80 -47.00
N THR A 1093 5.06 -18.12 -47.14
CA THR A 1093 4.25 -18.16 -48.38
C THR A 1093 4.96 -17.59 -49.62
N ARG A 1094 6.10 -16.90 -49.46
CA ARG A 1094 6.89 -16.42 -50.60
C ARG A 1094 7.54 -17.55 -51.37
N PHE A 1095 7.86 -18.67 -50.70
CA PHE A 1095 8.46 -19.84 -51.34
C PHE A 1095 7.49 -20.50 -52.33
N ASP A 1096 6.17 -20.40 -52.09
CA ASP A 1096 5.13 -20.92 -53.00
C ASP A 1096 5.13 -20.26 -54.39
N ARG A 1097 5.78 -19.09 -54.50
CA ARG A 1097 5.89 -18.32 -55.75
C ARG A 1097 7.21 -18.52 -56.47
N ASP A 1098 8.17 -19.24 -55.86
CA ASP A 1098 9.42 -19.56 -56.52
C ASP A 1098 9.19 -20.72 -57.51
N LEU A 1099 9.55 -20.54 -58.77
CA LEU A 1099 9.42 -21.56 -59.83
C LEU A 1099 10.09 -22.90 -59.47
N ALA A 1100 11.10 -22.87 -58.61
CA ALA A 1100 11.78 -24.06 -58.10
C ALA A 1100 10.98 -24.83 -57.01
N ALA A 1101 9.91 -24.26 -56.47
CA ALA A 1101 9.00 -24.91 -55.51
C ALA A 1101 7.75 -25.53 -56.18
N ALA A 1102 7.47 -25.20 -57.44
CA ALA A 1102 6.40 -25.78 -58.24
C ALA A 1102 6.85 -27.11 -58.87
N TRP A 1103 6.91 -28.18 -58.06
CA TRP A 1103 7.09 -29.56 -58.52
C TRP A 1103 5.96 -30.42 -57.98
#